data_AF-A0ABD3X286-F1
#
_entry.id   AF-A0ABD3X286-F1
#
_cell.length_a   1.000
_cell.length_b   1.000
_cell.length_c   1.000
_cell.angle_alpha   90.00
_cell.angle_beta   90.00
_cell.angle_gamma   90.00
#
_symmetry.space_group_name_H-M   'P 1'
#
loop_
_entity.id
_entity.type
_entity.pdbx_description
1 polymer ?
#
loop_
_entity_poly.entity_id
_entity_poly.type
_entity_poly.pdbx_seq_one_letter_code
_entity_poly.pdbx_strand_id
1 'polypeptide(L)'
;MAESIRQHGKVLKMSLVCAICLQKLKSPKCLPCLHTFCQACLNNHIKSTIEENKKTQDMVGIHCPVCRGVAYAPKPGLKVEEWAANYPVNHLVNTLMELIPANNDIEFCDPCKESERSKVALHFCQNCTEALCDDCSRCHKSMKATKDHVVEPLEEVRGNPKNVMKDTDMCTEHSDGKLEMYCKDHEKPCCVHCVASKHRKCSKVYPIGQVMEETKEKPEQEIEPVKLLKDLEALINESDKVKKERQASQQSTQGQGNQILQKVASTKEQIIKHVEKMETAVLTRFNAIHKVEIQQMEDQITFCNNLRSTTEHLKTMITALEKQGKKDQKFIILHQGKSKLEEYTAGLKKIQANAATVSYVYKEDESVSKALQTLNDIGNFKMKKSLPGRPATPSPPPTPLLPALPSKEQTVFIPDKIEKTEKVKVPSKMVMKDRNFNAKIKNDGNNCLITAVKIWNDDRVFLADNANKKLKLFASRGQLACSVSCHYAPWDFDFMDKSKCAVTFPNERRIKFFIVTDTVTPAGYITTEKGCIGICKAVDHLIVSFTSGALKVITQEGEVKMSIKANRFSKPHFLAFNSNSSKIYVSDYNNHNVTALKYEHGSILPGSLFVYPISGPKGVTVDSEGNMYVVGYWASTIHKVGEEGNLIKILLDSLRRPLLISFSSSEDRFAVVEESSPNEVKFYKLTMDKVEPE
;
A
#
# COMPACT_ATOMS: atom_id res chain seq x y z
N MET A 1 -1.22 -47.87 29.04
CA MET A 1 -2.36 -47.03 29.49
C MET A 1 -1.88 -45.82 30.32
N ALA A 2 -1.06 -46.01 31.35
CA ALA A 2 -0.51 -44.92 32.18
C ALA A 2 0.39 -43.89 31.44
N GLU A 3 1.17 -44.29 30.43
CA GLU A 3 1.97 -43.35 29.62
C GLU A 3 1.14 -42.49 28.68
N SER A 4 0.10 -43.06 28.07
CA SER A 4 -0.87 -42.31 27.25
C SER A 4 -1.62 -41.27 28.10
N ILE A 5 -2.02 -41.62 29.33
CA ILE A 5 -2.64 -40.69 30.29
C ILE A 5 -1.66 -39.57 30.71
N ARG A 6 -0.36 -39.88 30.89
CA ARG A 6 0.69 -38.87 31.17
C ARG A 6 0.95 -37.92 29.99
N GLN A 7 0.88 -38.41 28.75
CA GLN A 7 1.03 -37.61 27.54
C GLN A 7 -0.20 -36.71 27.31
N HIS A 8 -1.42 -37.24 27.48
CA HIS A 8 -2.67 -36.46 27.44
C HIS A 8 -2.71 -35.39 28.55
N GLY A 9 -2.25 -35.71 29.77
CA GLY A 9 -2.14 -34.77 30.88
C GLY A 9 -1.13 -33.63 30.64
N LYS A 10 -0.08 -33.85 29.85
CA LYS A 10 0.87 -32.80 29.42
C LYS A 10 0.26 -31.85 28.38
N VAL A 11 -0.47 -32.40 27.39
CA VAL A 11 -1.14 -31.62 26.33
C VAL A 11 -2.29 -30.77 26.92
N LEU A 12 -3.05 -31.33 27.87
CA LEU A 12 -4.08 -30.59 28.61
C LEU A 12 -3.46 -29.50 29.50
N LYS A 13 -2.36 -29.77 30.21
CA LYS A 13 -1.67 -28.75 31.03
C LYS A 13 -1.16 -27.55 30.22
N MET A 14 -0.69 -27.74 28.99
CA MET A 14 -0.24 -26.63 28.13
C MET A 14 -1.38 -25.70 27.69
N SER A 15 -2.60 -26.24 27.58
CA SER A 15 -3.79 -25.48 27.16
C SER A 15 -4.44 -24.68 28.30
N LEU A 16 -3.99 -24.88 29.55
CA LEU A 16 -4.48 -24.22 30.76
C LEU A 16 -3.54 -23.13 31.31
N VAL A 17 -2.45 -22.86 30.60
CA VAL A 17 -1.44 -21.85 30.98
C VAL A 17 -1.58 -20.62 30.09
N CYS A 18 -1.56 -19.44 30.69
CA CYS A 18 -1.60 -18.20 29.95
C CYS A 18 -0.24 -17.93 29.28
N ALA A 19 -0.22 -17.71 27.96
CA ALA A 19 1.02 -17.40 27.24
C ALA A 19 1.62 -16.01 27.53
N ILE A 20 0.94 -15.18 28.34
CA ILE A 20 1.46 -13.85 28.77
C ILE A 20 2.15 -13.95 30.13
N CYS A 21 1.47 -14.45 31.17
CA CYS A 21 2.05 -14.55 32.51
C CYS A 21 2.70 -15.90 32.82
N LEU A 22 2.54 -16.89 31.93
CA LEU A 22 3.04 -18.26 32.08
C LEU A 22 2.51 -18.99 33.34
N GLN A 23 1.42 -18.49 33.93
CA GLN A 23 0.72 -19.10 35.07
C GLN A 23 -0.58 -19.77 34.62
N LYS A 24 -1.19 -20.60 35.50
CA LYS A 24 -2.56 -21.13 35.28
C LYS A 24 -3.51 -19.97 34.96
N LEU A 25 -4.36 -20.17 33.96
CA LEU A 25 -5.34 -19.19 33.53
C LEU A 25 -6.22 -18.74 34.72
N LYS A 26 -6.48 -17.44 34.81
CA LYS A 26 -7.38 -16.82 35.79
C LYS A 26 -8.40 -15.98 35.03
N SER A 27 -9.68 -16.28 35.20
CA SER A 27 -10.77 -15.68 34.41
C SER A 27 -10.45 -15.67 32.91
N PRO A 28 -10.37 -16.85 32.26
CA PRO A 28 -9.87 -16.95 30.90
C PRO A 28 -10.79 -16.27 29.88
N LYS A 29 -10.16 -15.57 28.93
CA LYS A 29 -10.79 -14.84 27.82
C LYS A 29 -10.17 -15.30 26.51
N CYS A 30 -10.98 -15.60 25.51
CA CYS A 30 -10.52 -16.03 24.20
C CYS A 30 -10.62 -14.93 23.15
N LEU A 31 -9.60 -14.85 22.30
CA LEU A 31 -9.62 -14.01 21.10
C LEU A 31 -10.30 -14.77 19.94
N PRO A 32 -10.68 -14.09 18.84
CA PRO A 32 -11.29 -14.73 17.67
C PRO A 32 -10.44 -15.85 17.02
N CYS A 33 -9.12 -15.84 17.26
CA CYS A 33 -8.20 -16.89 16.85
C CYS A 33 -8.15 -18.10 17.81
N LEU A 34 -9.06 -18.18 18.78
CA LEU A 34 -9.22 -19.23 19.79
C LEU A 34 -8.09 -19.33 20.84
N HIS A 35 -7.04 -18.51 20.76
CA HIS A 35 -6.07 -18.40 21.85
C HIS A 35 -6.69 -17.75 23.10
N THR A 36 -6.38 -18.32 24.26
CA THR A 36 -7.01 -17.97 25.54
C THR A 36 -5.97 -17.40 26.52
N PHE A 37 -6.33 -16.33 27.24
CA PHE A 37 -5.46 -15.60 28.16
C PHE A 37 -6.20 -15.23 29.45
N CYS A 38 -5.49 -14.92 30.54
CA CYS A 38 -6.12 -14.34 31.73
C CYS A 38 -6.71 -12.98 31.38
N GLN A 39 -7.90 -12.65 31.89
CA GLN A 39 -8.52 -11.33 31.68
C GLN A 39 -7.58 -10.18 32.04
N ALA A 40 -6.86 -10.27 33.17
CA ALA A 40 -5.91 -9.24 33.60
C ALA A 40 -4.72 -9.11 32.63
N CYS A 41 -4.16 -10.23 32.17
CA CYS A 41 -3.06 -10.22 31.21
C CYS A 41 -3.49 -9.66 29.86
N LEU A 42 -4.69 -10.04 29.40
CA LEU A 42 -5.25 -9.51 28.17
C LEU A 42 -5.54 -8.01 28.30
N ASN A 43 -6.05 -7.55 29.44
CA ASN A 43 -6.28 -6.12 29.71
C ASN A 43 -4.97 -5.32 29.64
N ASN A 44 -3.91 -5.80 30.28
CA ASN A 44 -2.61 -5.13 30.24
C ASN A 44 -2.01 -5.13 28.82
N HIS A 45 -2.12 -6.25 28.10
CA HIS A 45 -1.70 -6.33 26.70
C HIS A 45 -2.47 -5.36 25.81
N ILE A 46 -3.79 -5.26 26.00
CA ILE A 46 -4.66 -4.30 25.31
C ILE A 46 -4.24 -2.87 25.61
N LYS A 47 -4.06 -2.51 26.88
CA LYS A 47 -3.63 -1.18 27.30
C LYS A 47 -2.26 -0.82 26.73
N SER A 48 -1.25 -1.68 26.88
CA SER A 48 0.10 -1.45 26.37
C SER A 48 0.11 -1.31 24.84
N THR A 49 -0.60 -2.22 24.14
CA THR A 49 -0.69 -2.17 22.67
C THR A 49 -1.38 -0.89 22.22
N ILE A 50 -2.46 -0.47 22.90
CA ILE A 50 -3.21 0.72 22.53
C ILE A 50 -2.48 2.02 22.93
N GLU A 51 -1.73 2.03 24.03
CA GLU A 51 -0.86 3.15 24.40
C GLU A 51 0.32 3.32 23.43
N GLU A 52 0.94 2.21 23.00
CA GLU A 52 1.93 2.23 21.91
C GLU A 52 1.29 2.69 20.59
N ASN A 53 0.06 2.24 20.30
CA ASN A 53 -0.71 2.67 19.13
C ASN A 53 -1.22 4.12 19.25
N LYS A 54 -1.29 4.73 20.45
CA LYS A 54 -1.55 6.17 20.62
C LYS A 54 -0.35 7.01 20.17
N LYS A 55 0.87 6.46 20.24
CA LYS A 55 2.10 7.11 19.74
C LYS A 55 2.30 6.95 18.22
N THR A 56 1.76 5.88 17.63
CA THR A 56 1.89 5.57 16.18
C THR A 56 0.59 5.76 15.39
N GLN A 57 -0.53 6.05 16.06
CA GLN A 57 -1.91 6.27 15.57
C GLN A 57 -2.36 5.26 14.49
N ASP A 58 -2.02 3.97 14.66
CA ASP A 58 -1.98 3.01 13.54
C ASP A 58 -2.99 1.84 13.60
N MET A 59 -3.77 1.62 14.68
CA MET A 59 -4.65 0.43 14.80
C MET A 59 -5.92 0.58 15.68
N VAL A 60 -7.03 -0.04 15.24
CA VAL A 60 -8.29 -0.26 16.01
C VAL A 60 -8.38 -1.72 16.48
N GLY A 61 -7.28 -2.32 16.92
CA GLY A 61 -7.23 -3.73 17.31
C GLY A 61 -5.91 -4.12 17.96
N ILE A 62 -5.85 -5.32 18.52
CA ILE A 62 -4.66 -5.89 19.15
C ILE A 62 -4.19 -7.13 18.39
N HIS A 63 -2.88 -7.37 18.38
CA HIS A 63 -2.34 -8.62 17.88
C HIS A 63 -2.38 -9.68 18.98
N CYS A 64 -2.83 -10.89 18.64
CA CYS A 64 -2.72 -12.04 19.52
C CYS A 64 -1.24 -12.30 19.86
N PRO A 65 -0.86 -12.42 21.15
CA PRO A 65 0.52 -12.72 21.55
C PRO A 65 1.09 -14.03 20.99
N VAL A 66 0.24 -14.97 20.59
CA VAL A 66 0.66 -16.30 20.10
C VAL A 66 0.76 -16.33 18.58
N CYS A 67 -0.35 -16.11 17.86
CA CYS A 67 -0.37 -16.23 16.40
C CYS A 67 -0.21 -14.91 15.65
N ARG A 68 -0.18 -13.77 16.37
CA ARG A 68 -0.17 -12.41 15.80
C ARG A 68 -1.37 -12.05 14.92
N GLY A 69 -2.41 -12.90 14.88
CA GLY A 69 -3.70 -12.57 14.27
C GLY A 69 -4.32 -11.33 14.92
N VAL A 70 -5.00 -10.50 14.13
CA VAL A 70 -5.61 -9.26 14.62
C VAL A 70 -6.94 -9.58 15.29
N ALA A 71 -7.14 -9.04 16.49
CA ALA A 71 -8.40 -9.07 17.23
C ALA A 71 -8.93 -7.65 17.44
N TYR A 72 -10.18 -7.43 17.04
CA TYR A 72 -10.90 -6.16 17.14
C TYR A 72 -11.78 -6.13 18.40
N ALA A 73 -12.33 -4.95 18.72
CA ALA A 73 -13.27 -4.76 19.82
C ALA A 73 -14.37 -5.86 19.84
N PRO A 74 -14.67 -6.49 20.99
CA PRO A 74 -15.69 -7.55 21.06
C PRO A 74 -17.09 -7.10 20.65
N LYS A 75 -17.42 -5.82 20.89
CA LYS A 75 -18.67 -5.18 20.49
C LYS A 75 -18.39 -3.75 19.99
N PRO A 76 -19.17 -3.24 19.03
CA PRO A 76 -19.05 -1.85 18.57
C PRO A 76 -19.26 -0.86 19.73
N GLY A 77 -18.44 0.19 19.80
CA GLY A 77 -18.60 1.29 20.76
C GLY A 77 -18.08 1.05 22.18
N LEU A 78 -17.54 -0.14 22.50
CA LEU A 78 -16.94 -0.41 23.81
C LEU A 78 -15.65 0.39 24.03
N LYS A 79 -15.49 0.94 25.25
CA LYS A 79 -14.24 1.57 25.65
C LYS A 79 -13.15 0.50 25.81
N VAL A 80 -11.91 0.88 25.56
CA VAL A 80 -10.76 -0.03 25.52
C VAL A 80 -10.59 -0.82 26.82
N GLU A 81 -10.86 -0.17 27.95
CA GLU A 81 -10.76 -0.73 29.30
C GLU A 81 -11.76 -1.89 29.52
N GLU A 82 -12.83 -1.92 28.72
CA GLU A 82 -13.91 -2.90 28.81
C GLU A 82 -13.70 -4.09 27.87
N TRP A 83 -12.75 -4.02 26.93
CA TRP A 83 -12.55 -5.04 25.91
C TRP A 83 -12.20 -6.40 26.52
N ALA A 84 -11.23 -6.44 27.44
CA ALA A 84 -10.80 -7.68 28.08
C ALA A 84 -11.94 -8.41 28.79
N ALA A 85 -12.83 -7.68 29.46
CA ALA A 85 -13.99 -8.24 30.14
C ALA A 85 -15.07 -8.75 29.17
N ASN A 86 -15.21 -8.10 28.02
CA ASN A 86 -16.23 -8.41 27.02
C ASN A 86 -15.80 -9.42 25.96
N TYR A 87 -14.53 -9.84 25.92
CA TYR A 87 -14.15 -11.00 25.13
C TYR A 87 -14.84 -12.27 25.66
N PRO A 88 -15.22 -13.22 24.79
CA PRO A 88 -15.87 -14.44 25.22
C PRO A 88 -15.00 -15.25 26.17
N VAL A 89 -15.66 -16.00 27.05
CA VAL A 89 -15.01 -16.99 27.90
C VAL A 89 -14.89 -18.29 27.11
N ASN A 90 -13.76 -18.97 27.24
CA ASN A 90 -13.63 -20.31 26.68
C ASN A 90 -14.16 -21.32 27.69
N HIS A 91 -15.41 -21.72 27.52
CA HIS A 91 -16.13 -22.60 28.44
C HIS A 91 -15.47 -23.98 28.55
N LEU A 92 -15.00 -24.54 27.43
CA LEU A 92 -14.20 -25.76 27.44
C LEU A 92 -12.96 -25.64 28.32
N VAL A 93 -12.21 -24.53 28.21
CA VAL A 93 -11.02 -24.29 29.06
C VAL A 93 -11.41 -24.14 30.52
N ASN A 94 -12.50 -23.45 30.85
CA ASN A 94 -12.99 -23.35 32.24
C ASN A 94 -13.35 -24.72 32.82
N THR A 95 -14.14 -25.51 32.09
CA THR A 95 -14.52 -26.86 32.52
C THR A 95 -13.28 -27.73 32.69
N LEU A 96 -12.30 -27.64 31.79
CA LEU A 96 -11.01 -28.32 31.95
C LEU A 96 -10.19 -27.82 33.16
N MET A 97 -10.31 -26.54 33.53
CA MET A 97 -9.64 -25.98 34.72
C MET A 97 -10.27 -26.44 36.04
N GLU A 98 -11.57 -26.71 36.05
CA GLU A 98 -12.35 -27.30 37.17
C GLU A 98 -12.06 -28.80 37.29
N LEU A 99 -11.98 -29.50 36.16
CA LEU A 99 -11.72 -30.94 36.07
C LEU A 99 -10.28 -31.36 36.36
N ILE A 100 -9.31 -30.47 36.16
CA ILE A 100 -7.89 -30.74 36.35
C ILE A 100 -7.36 -29.86 37.49
N PRO A 101 -7.49 -30.31 38.76
CA PRO A 101 -6.79 -29.68 39.87
C PRO A 101 -5.29 -29.68 39.57
N ALA A 102 -4.62 -28.57 39.82
CA ALA A 102 -3.22 -28.40 39.46
C ALA A 102 -2.28 -29.31 40.27
N ASN A 103 -2.75 -29.84 41.40
CA ASN A 103 -2.05 -30.74 42.32
C ASN A 103 -3.05 -31.63 43.08
N ASN A 104 -2.53 -32.70 43.71
CA ASN A 104 -3.17 -33.56 44.70
C ASN A 104 -3.59 -32.80 45.98
N ASP A 105 -4.22 -31.63 45.85
CA ASP A 105 -4.65 -30.86 47.01
C ASP A 105 -5.89 -31.50 47.63
N ILE A 106 -5.88 -31.58 48.96
CA ILE A 106 -6.96 -32.09 49.81
C ILE A 106 -8.14 -31.11 49.69
N GLU A 107 -9.25 -31.56 49.13
CA GLU A 107 -10.48 -30.77 49.07
C GLU A 107 -11.21 -30.83 50.42
N PHE A 108 -11.74 -29.69 50.87
CA PHE A 108 -12.52 -29.58 52.10
C PHE A 108 -14.00 -29.41 51.79
N CYS A 109 -14.86 -29.94 52.66
CA CYS A 109 -16.32 -29.93 52.56
C CYS A 109 -16.88 -28.50 52.56
N ASP A 110 -17.64 -28.15 51.53
CA ASP A 110 -18.14 -26.79 51.30
C ASP A 110 -19.13 -26.33 52.39
N PRO A 111 -20.16 -27.12 52.78
CA PRO A 111 -21.03 -26.75 53.91
C PRO A 111 -20.29 -26.61 55.25
N CYS A 112 -19.20 -27.37 55.45
CA CYS A 112 -18.39 -27.26 56.66
C CYS A 112 -17.58 -25.96 56.65
N LYS A 113 -17.03 -25.53 55.51
CA LYS A 113 -16.29 -24.27 55.39
C LYS A 113 -17.15 -23.06 55.75
N GLU A 114 -18.41 -23.05 55.32
CA GLU A 114 -19.36 -21.98 55.65
C GLU A 114 -19.68 -21.90 57.14
N SER A 115 -19.50 -23.02 57.85
CA SER A 115 -19.64 -23.10 59.31
C SER A 115 -18.29 -22.98 60.05
N GLU A 116 -17.25 -22.44 59.40
CA GLU A 116 -15.87 -22.30 59.90
C GLU A 116 -15.20 -23.62 60.33
N ARG A 117 -15.63 -24.76 59.76
CA ARG A 117 -15.06 -26.10 60.01
C ARG A 117 -14.32 -26.61 58.76
N SER A 118 -13.08 -27.07 58.92
CA SER A 118 -12.30 -27.63 57.80
C SER A 118 -12.25 -29.17 57.84
N LYS A 119 -13.35 -29.83 57.45
CA LYS A 119 -13.37 -31.29 57.24
C LYS A 119 -13.04 -31.64 55.79
N VAL A 120 -12.28 -32.70 55.57
CA VAL A 120 -11.96 -33.21 54.23
C VAL A 120 -13.24 -33.68 53.52
N ALA A 121 -13.38 -33.32 52.25
CA ALA A 121 -14.45 -33.81 51.39
C ALA A 121 -14.08 -35.18 50.83
N LEU A 122 -15.02 -36.12 50.88
CA LEU A 122 -14.87 -37.49 50.37
C LEU A 122 -15.89 -37.78 49.26
N HIS A 123 -16.91 -36.94 49.14
CA HIS A 123 -18.04 -37.11 48.24
C HIS A 123 -18.28 -35.83 47.45
N PHE A 124 -18.87 -35.94 46.26
CA PHE A 124 -19.29 -34.81 45.45
C PHE A 124 -20.75 -34.96 45.05
N CYS A 125 -21.55 -33.91 45.26
CA CYS A 125 -22.93 -33.88 44.78
C CYS A 125 -22.98 -33.23 43.39
N GLN A 126 -23.38 -33.98 42.36
CA GLN A 126 -23.46 -33.47 40.99
C GLN A 126 -24.55 -32.39 40.83
N ASN A 127 -25.68 -32.55 41.53
CA ASN A 127 -26.81 -31.61 41.42
C ASN A 127 -26.54 -30.27 42.14
N CYS A 128 -25.84 -30.30 43.28
CA CYS A 128 -25.48 -29.10 44.03
C CYS A 128 -24.12 -28.53 43.62
N THR A 129 -23.30 -29.31 42.91
CA THR A 129 -21.90 -28.98 42.59
C THR A 129 -21.05 -28.68 43.83
N GLU A 130 -21.30 -29.40 44.92
CA GLU A 130 -20.66 -29.19 46.23
C GLU A 130 -19.86 -30.42 46.65
N ALA A 131 -18.68 -30.18 47.23
CA ALA A 131 -17.85 -31.20 47.86
C ALA A 131 -18.30 -31.41 49.30
N LEU A 132 -18.55 -32.67 49.69
CA LEU A 132 -19.15 -33.05 50.97
C LEU A 132 -18.24 -34.00 51.75
N CYS A 133 -18.10 -33.77 53.06
CA CYS A 133 -17.57 -34.78 53.98
C CYS A 133 -18.62 -35.86 54.24
N ASP A 134 -18.24 -36.97 54.87
CA ASP A 134 -19.17 -38.07 55.19
C ASP A 134 -20.42 -37.64 55.95
N ASP A 135 -20.27 -36.69 56.88
CA ASP A 135 -21.39 -36.21 57.69
C ASP A 135 -22.36 -35.38 56.83
N CYS A 136 -21.83 -34.44 56.04
CA CYS A 136 -22.64 -33.62 55.15
C CYS A 136 -23.27 -34.45 54.04
N SER A 137 -22.57 -35.44 53.48
CA SER A 137 -23.10 -36.38 52.48
C SER A 137 -24.27 -37.19 53.03
N ARG A 138 -24.19 -37.68 54.28
CA ARG A 138 -25.29 -38.38 54.95
C ARG A 138 -26.49 -37.48 55.18
N CYS A 139 -26.28 -36.25 55.64
CA CYS A 139 -27.35 -35.26 55.80
C CYS A 139 -27.98 -34.91 54.44
N HIS A 140 -27.17 -34.75 53.40
CA HIS A 140 -27.62 -34.44 52.04
C HIS A 140 -28.52 -35.54 51.48
N LYS A 141 -28.19 -36.81 51.72
CA LYS A 141 -29.00 -37.95 51.29
C LYS A 141 -30.26 -38.17 52.12
N SER A 142 -30.33 -37.64 53.35
CA SER A 142 -31.47 -37.82 54.26
C SER A 142 -32.49 -36.69 54.22
N MET A 143 -32.12 -35.52 53.69
CA MET A 143 -33.03 -34.38 53.54
C MET A 143 -34.00 -34.57 52.37
N LYS A 144 -35.30 -34.32 52.58
CA LYS A 144 -36.33 -34.44 51.53
C LYS A 144 -36.04 -33.63 50.26
N ALA A 145 -35.34 -32.50 50.39
CA ALA A 145 -35.02 -31.61 49.28
C ALA A 145 -33.88 -32.11 48.39
N THR A 146 -32.99 -32.96 48.92
CA THR A 146 -31.72 -33.34 48.27
C THR A 146 -31.50 -34.85 48.23
N LYS A 147 -32.46 -35.65 48.74
CA LYS A 147 -32.42 -37.12 48.76
C LYS A 147 -32.28 -37.77 47.38
N ASP A 148 -32.76 -37.09 46.34
CA ASP A 148 -32.75 -37.58 44.95
C ASP A 148 -31.52 -37.06 44.18
N HIS A 149 -30.61 -36.34 44.85
CA HIS A 149 -29.37 -35.86 44.24
C HIS A 149 -28.34 -36.98 44.10
N VAL A 150 -27.61 -36.96 42.99
CA VAL A 150 -26.53 -37.89 42.71
C VAL A 150 -25.28 -37.45 43.49
N VAL A 151 -24.82 -38.32 44.39
CA VAL A 151 -23.64 -38.08 45.24
C VAL A 151 -22.68 -39.26 45.09
N GLU A 152 -21.52 -39.00 44.50
CA GLU A 152 -20.49 -39.99 44.16
C GLU A 152 -19.20 -39.76 44.97
N PRO A 153 -18.34 -40.79 45.15
CA PRO A 153 -17.02 -40.63 45.75
C PRO A 153 -16.15 -39.67 44.92
N LEU A 154 -15.43 -38.77 45.60
CA LEU A 154 -14.64 -37.73 44.94
C LEU A 154 -13.50 -38.32 44.09
N GLU A 155 -12.93 -39.47 44.48
CA GLU A 155 -11.91 -40.17 43.68
C GLU A 155 -12.43 -40.67 42.33
N GLU A 156 -13.70 -41.10 42.25
CA GLU A 156 -14.29 -41.65 41.02
C GLU A 156 -14.61 -40.53 40.01
N VAL A 157 -15.06 -39.37 40.51
CA VAL A 157 -15.30 -38.17 39.71
C VAL A 157 -13.99 -37.64 39.10
N ARG A 158 -12.86 -37.71 39.83
CA ARG A 158 -11.53 -37.32 39.31
C ARG A 158 -11.02 -38.22 38.17
N GLY A 159 -11.47 -39.47 38.11
CA GLY A 159 -11.04 -40.45 37.11
C GLY A 159 -11.82 -40.43 35.79
N ASN A 160 -13.02 -39.83 35.79
CA ASN A 160 -13.94 -39.90 34.65
C ASN A 160 -14.64 -38.54 34.39
N PRO A 161 -14.01 -37.63 33.62
CA PRO A 161 -14.49 -36.25 33.43
C PRO A 161 -15.81 -36.11 32.64
N LYS A 162 -16.45 -37.21 32.25
CA LYS A 162 -17.71 -37.22 31.50
C LYS A 162 -18.89 -36.62 32.30
N ASN A 163 -18.84 -36.65 33.63
CA ASN A 163 -19.98 -36.29 34.49
C ASN A 163 -19.91 -34.86 35.07
N VAL A 164 -18.94 -34.02 34.67
CA VAL A 164 -18.76 -32.64 35.20
C VAL A 164 -18.85 -31.57 34.10
N MET A 165 -19.03 -31.96 32.84
CA MET A 165 -19.30 -30.98 31.77
C MET A 165 -20.69 -30.39 32.01
N LYS A 166 -20.76 -29.10 32.41
CA LYS A 166 -22.04 -28.37 32.43
C LYS A 166 -22.66 -28.46 31.03
N ASP A 167 -23.91 -28.92 30.97
CA ASP A 167 -24.58 -29.44 29.76
C ASP A 167 -24.75 -28.45 28.58
N THR A 168 -24.25 -27.21 28.63
CA THR A 168 -24.39 -26.30 27.48
C THR A 168 -23.38 -25.15 27.48
N ASP A 169 -22.65 -24.98 26.38
CA ASP A 169 -21.85 -23.78 26.10
C ASP A 169 -22.75 -22.54 26.01
N MET A 170 -22.25 -21.39 26.47
CA MET A 170 -22.99 -20.13 26.42
C MET A 170 -22.74 -19.37 25.12
N CYS A 171 -23.73 -18.59 24.71
CA CYS A 171 -23.64 -17.76 23.52
C CYS A 171 -22.64 -16.61 23.73
N THR A 172 -21.77 -16.40 22.75
CA THR A 172 -20.77 -15.32 22.76
C THR A 172 -21.38 -13.93 22.64
N GLU A 173 -22.62 -13.82 22.17
CA GLU A 173 -23.35 -12.56 22.01
C GLU A 173 -24.32 -12.27 23.16
N HIS A 174 -24.89 -13.33 23.75
CA HIS A 174 -25.87 -13.28 24.85
C HIS A 174 -25.34 -14.11 26.02
N SER A 175 -24.78 -13.45 27.04
CA SER A 175 -24.06 -14.08 28.15
C SER A 175 -24.87 -15.05 29.00
N ASP A 176 -26.20 -14.93 28.96
CA ASP A 176 -27.20 -15.75 29.63
C ASP A 176 -27.86 -16.79 28.71
N GLY A 177 -27.63 -16.71 27.40
CA GLY A 177 -28.24 -17.60 26.42
C GLY A 177 -27.42 -18.87 26.21
N LYS A 178 -27.98 -20.03 26.59
CA LYS A 178 -27.40 -21.35 26.29
C LYS A 178 -27.48 -21.68 24.80
N LEU A 179 -26.41 -22.25 24.24
CA LEU A 179 -26.37 -22.71 22.85
C LEU A 179 -27.13 -24.04 22.71
N GLU A 180 -28.45 -23.96 22.58
CA GLU A 180 -29.35 -25.12 22.48
C GLU A 180 -29.92 -25.33 21.07
N MET A 181 -29.71 -24.37 20.16
CA MET A 181 -30.26 -24.36 18.80
C MET A 181 -29.13 -24.38 17.76
N TYR A 182 -29.39 -24.92 16.58
CA TYR A 182 -28.48 -24.93 15.44
C TYR A 182 -29.16 -24.36 14.20
N CYS A 183 -28.54 -23.36 13.60
CA CYS A 183 -29.02 -22.77 12.36
C CYS A 183 -28.29 -23.43 11.18
N LYS A 184 -28.97 -24.30 10.41
CA LYS A 184 -28.40 -24.92 9.20
C LYS A 184 -28.19 -23.91 8.07
N ASP A 185 -28.96 -22.82 8.03
CA ASP A 185 -28.77 -21.76 7.02
C ASP A 185 -27.44 -21.00 7.20
N HIS A 186 -26.87 -21.02 8.41
CA HIS A 186 -25.61 -20.36 8.77
C HIS A 186 -24.54 -21.32 9.30
N GLU A 187 -24.82 -22.63 9.29
CA GLU A 187 -23.98 -23.72 9.79
C GLU A 187 -23.34 -23.45 11.17
N LYS A 188 -24.12 -22.93 12.13
CA LYS A 188 -23.59 -22.58 13.46
C LYS A 188 -24.59 -22.83 14.61
N PRO A 189 -24.08 -23.17 15.81
CA PRO A 189 -24.89 -23.18 17.03
C PRO A 189 -25.30 -21.76 17.43
N CYS A 190 -26.45 -21.63 18.08
CA CYS A 190 -27.04 -20.37 18.51
C CYS A 190 -27.94 -20.57 19.75
N CYS A 191 -28.16 -19.51 20.53
CA CYS A 191 -29.12 -19.53 21.65
C CYS A 191 -30.51 -19.07 21.22
N VAL A 192 -31.51 -19.26 22.07
CA VAL A 192 -32.90 -18.80 21.82
C VAL A 192 -33.00 -17.29 21.53
N HIS A 193 -32.15 -16.47 22.15
CA HIS A 193 -32.10 -15.03 21.85
C HIS A 193 -31.52 -14.74 20.45
N CYS A 194 -30.54 -15.51 19.99
CA CYS A 194 -30.03 -15.42 18.62
C CYS A 194 -31.10 -15.83 17.60
N VAL A 195 -31.95 -16.82 17.92
CA VAL A 195 -33.09 -17.20 17.09
C VAL A 195 -34.06 -16.04 16.92
N ALA A 196 -34.41 -15.36 18.02
CA ALA A 196 -35.35 -14.24 17.99
C ALA A 196 -34.78 -12.96 17.34
N SER A 197 -33.47 -12.72 17.45
CA SER A 197 -32.82 -11.50 16.97
C SER A 197 -32.24 -11.64 15.55
N LYS A 198 -31.22 -12.49 15.38
CA LYS A 198 -30.40 -12.58 14.15
C LYS A 198 -30.86 -13.67 13.20
N HIS A 199 -31.48 -14.72 13.71
CA HIS A 199 -31.94 -15.87 12.92
C HIS A 199 -33.46 -15.89 12.71
N ARG A 200 -34.15 -14.78 12.98
CA ARG A 200 -35.61 -14.66 12.82
C ARG A 200 -36.08 -14.92 11.38
N LYS A 201 -35.23 -14.64 10.39
CA LYS A 201 -35.50 -14.85 8.96
C LYS A 201 -34.96 -16.19 8.45
N CYS A 202 -34.31 -16.98 9.29
CA CYS A 202 -33.80 -18.30 8.92
C CYS A 202 -34.95 -19.30 8.96
N SER A 203 -35.00 -20.16 7.95
CA SER A 203 -36.02 -21.20 7.80
C SER A 203 -35.60 -22.54 8.40
N LYS A 204 -34.29 -22.76 8.60
CA LYS A 204 -33.74 -24.04 9.08
C LYS A 204 -33.01 -23.87 10.40
N VAL A 205 -33.77 -23.67 11.48
CA VAL A 205 -33.25 -23.57 12.85
C VAL A 205 -33.89 -24.68 13.68
N TYR A 206 -33.07 -25.56 14.23
CA TYR A 206 -33.53 -26.75 14.95
C TYR A 206 -32.85 -26.86 16.31
N PRO A 207 -33.47 -27.49 17.31
CA PRO A 207 -32.78 -27.87 18.54
C PRO A 207 -31.55 -28.73 18.21
N ILE A 208 -30.44 -28.52 18.90
CA ILE A 208 -29.19 -29.26 18.67
C ILE A 208 -29.41 -30.77 18.83
N GLY A 209 -30.22 -31.21 19.80
CA GLY A 209 -30.54 -32.62 20.00
C GLY A 209 -31.13 -33.29 18.74
N GLN A 210 -32.02 -32.60 18.04
CA GLN A 210 -32.60 -33.08 16.78
C GLN A 210 -31.53 -33.17 15.68
N VAL A 211 -30.66 -32.15 15.57
CA VAL A 211 -29.57 -32.18 14.57
C VAL A 211 -28.60 -33.32 14.89
N MET A 212 -28.28 -33.55 16.16
CA MET A 212 -27.40 -34.65 16.58
C MET A 212 -27.99 -36.03 16.22
N GLU A 213 -29.30 -36.23 16.40
CA GLU A 213 -29.99 -37.47 15.99
C GLU A 213 -29.99 -37.64 14.47
N GLU A 214 -30.34 -36.61 13.71
CA GLU A 214 -30.29 -36.62 12.23
C GLU A 214 -28.86 -36.87 11.70
N THR A 215 -27.84 -36.43 12.43
CA THR A 215 -26.43 -36.63 12.05
C THR A 215 -25.97 -38.07 12.37
N LYS A 216 -26.49 -38.70 13.44
CA LYS A 216 -26.24 -40.12 13.74
C LYS A 216 -26.81 -41.06 12.67
N GLU A 217 -27.92 -40.69 12.04
CA GLU A 217 -28.49 -41.45 10.91
C GLU A 217 -27.68 -41.28 9.61
N LYS A 218 -26.79 -40.27 9.53
CA LYS A 218 -25.94 -39.95 8.37
C LYS A 218 -24.47 -39.77 8.81
N PRO A 219 -23.76 -40.86 9.13
CA PRO A 219 -22.40 -40.80 9.70
C PRO A 219 -21.37 -40.08 8.81
N GLU A 220 -21.64 -39.96 7.49
CA GLU A 220 -20.82 -39.18 6.55
C GLU A 220 -20.78 -37.67 6.87
N GLN A 221 -21.80 -37.15 7.58
CA GLN A 221 -21.95 -35.75 7.99
C GLN A 221 -21.55 -35.50 9.45
N GLU A 222 -21.19 -36.55 10.18
CA GLU A 222 -20.73 -36.45 11.56
C GLU A 222 -19.28 -35.93 11.60
N ILE A 223 -19.06 -34.88 12.40
CA ILE A 223 -17.70 -34.38 12.65
C ILE A 223 -17.06 -35.34 13.67
N GLU A 224 -16.44 -36.40 13.17
CA GLU A 224 -15.69 -37.33 14.02
C GLU A 224 -14.42 -36.65 14.57
N PRO A 225 -14.20 -36.60 15.90
CA PRO A 225 -13.02 -35.97 16.49
C PRO A 225 -11.70 -36.52 15.95
N VAL A 226 -11.64 -37.83 15.69
CA VAL A 226 -10.45 -38.51 15.14
C VAL A 226 -10.16 -38.06 13.71
N LYS A 227 -11.18 -37.83 12.90
CA LYS A 227 -11.03 -37.35 11.52
C LYS A 227 -10.55 -35.91 11.48
N LEU A 228 -11.17 -35.02 12.28
CA LEU A 228 -10.75 -33.63 12.37
C LEU A 228 -9.30 -33.49 12.86
N LEU A 229 -8.88 -34.31 13.84
CA LEU A 229 -7.48 -34.35 14.29
C LEU A 229 -6.51 -34.75 13.17
N LYS A 230 -6.85 -35.77 12.37
CA LYS A 230 -6.04 -36.18 11.21
C LYS A 230 -5.95 -35.08 10.15
N ASP A 231 -7.06 -34.39 9.88
CA ASP A 231 -7.09 -33.28 8.91
C ASP A 231 -6.23 -32.10 9.38
N LEU A 232 -6.26 -31.78 10.69
CA LEU A 232 -5.39 -30.76 11.29
C LEU A 232 -3.91 -31.16 11.24
N GLU A 233 -3.55 -32.41 11.53
CA GLU A 233 -2.18 -32.92 11.40
C GLU A 233 -1.68 -32.85 9.96
N ALA A 234 -2.52 -33.23 8.99
CA ALA A 234 -2.20 -33.11 7.57
C ALA A 234 -1.93 -31.65 7.17
N LEU A 235 -2.74 -30.71 7.67
CA LEU A 235 -2.57 -29.28 7.41
C LEU A 235 -1.25 -28.75 8.00
N ILE A 236 -0.88 -29.17 9.21
CA ILE A 236 0.40 -28.81 9.85
C ILE A 236 1.57 -29.31 9.00
N ASN A 237 1.54 -30.57 8.59
CA ASN A 237 2.60 -31.19 7.78
C ASN A 237 2.75 -30.49 6.42
N GLU A 238 1.65 -30.17 5.75
CA GLU A 238 1.69 -29.45 4.47
C GLU A 238 2.22 -28.02 4.64
N SER A 239 1.82 -27.33 5.72
CA SER A 239 2.36 -26.01 6.07
C SER A 239 3.87 -26.04 6.25
N ASP A 240 4.41 -27.03 6.97
CA ASP A 240 5.85 -27.18 7.18
C ASP A 240 6.62 -27.49 5.90
N LYS A 241 6.03 -28.30 5.01
CA LYS A 241 6.59 -28.59 3.70
C LYS A 241 6.69 -27.33 2.84
N VAL A 242 5.60 -26.57 2.72
CA VAL A 242 5.57 -25.30 1.97
C VAL A 242 6.58 -24.30 2.55
N LYS A 243 6.72 -24.24 3.87
CA LYS A 243 7.70 -23.38 4.55
C LYS A 243 9.13 -23.72 4.12
N LYS A 244 9.51 -25.00 4.14
CA LYS A 244 10.86 -25.45 3.72
C LYS A 244 11.14 -25.13 2.24
N GLU A 245 10.20 -25.41 1.35
CA GLU A 245 10.33 -25.11 -0.08
C GLU A 245 10.50 -23.60 -0.35
N ARG A 246 9.76 -22.76 0.38
CA ARG A 246 9.87 -21.30 0.27
C ARG A 246 11.19 -20.77 0.82
N GLN A 247 11.70 -21.33 1.91
CA GLN A 247 13.01 -20.96 2.45
C GLN A 247 14.14 -21.27 1.46
N ALA A 248 14.13 -22.46 0.83
CA ALA A 248 15.11 -22.80 -0.21
C ALA A 248 15.00 -21.86 -1.42
N SER A 249 13.78 -21.59 -1.90
CA SER A 249 13.54 -20.66 -3.01
C SER A 249 14.02 -19.24 -2.70
N GLN A 250 13.86 -18.79 -1.45
CA GLN A 250 14.32 -17.49 -0.98
C GLN A 250 15.84 -17.37 -1.04
N GLN A 251 16.57 -18.37 -0.53
CA GLN A 251 18.03 -18.40 -0.57
C GLN A 251 18.57 -18.38 -2.01
N SER A 252 17.96 -19.18 -2.90
CA SER A 252 18.33 -19.20 -4.32
C SER A 252 18.09 -17.84 -5.00
N THR A 253 16.94 -17.21 -4.75
CA THR A 253 16.60 -15.89 -5.31
C THR A 253 17.54 -14.80 -4.79
N GLN A 254 17.91 -14.85 -3.51
CA GLN A 254 18.91 -13.94 -2.93
C GLN A 254 20.29 -14.11 -3.61
N GLY A 255 20.72 -15.35 -3.83
CA GLY A 255 21.96 -15.63 -4.55
C GLY A 255 21.97 -15.06 -5.98
N GLN A 256 20.88 -15.26 -6.73
CA GLN A 256 20.72 -14.69 -8.08
C GLN A 256 20.74 -13.15 -8.06
N GLY A 257 20.08 -12.52 -7.08
CA GLY A 257 20.09 -11.07 -6.90
C GLY A 257 21.50 -10.53 -6.69
N ASN A 258 22.28 -11.15 -5.80
CA ASN A 258 23.66 -10.73 -5.52
C ASN A 258 24.57 -10.85 -6.76
N GLN A 259 24.39 -11.89 -7.57
CA GLN A 259 25.15 -12.04 -8.82
C GLN A 259 24.87 -10.91 -9.83
N ILE A 260 23.61 -10.45 -9.93
CA ILE A 260 23.25 -9.33 -10.81
C ILE A 260 23.87 -8.03 -10.30
N LEU A 261 23.80 -7.78 -8.99
CA LEU A 261 24.43 -6.61 -8.38
C LEU A 261 25.94 -6.57 -8.67
N GLN A 262 26.62 -7.70 -8.54
CA GLN A 262 28.05 -7.81 -8.84
C GLN A 262 28.36 -7.54 -10.32
N LYS A 263 27.53 -8.05 -11.25
CA LYS A 263 27.70 -7.81 -12.70
C LYS A 263 27.51 -6.34 -13.08
N VAL A 264 26.53 -5.66 -12.47
CA VAL A 264 26.30 -4.23 -12.73
C VAL A 264 27.48 -3.40 -12.22
N ALA A 265 27.98 -3.71 -11.02
CA ALA A 265 29.15 -3.04 -10.45
C ALA A 265 30.41 -3.22 -11.33
N SER A 266 30.71 -4.45 -11.78
CA SER A 266 31.88 -4.69 -12.62
C SER A 266 31.77 -4.03 -14.00
N THR A 267 30.56 -3.95 -14.57
CA THR A 267 30.34 -3.24 -15.85
C THR A 267 30.61 -1.74 -15.71
N LYS A 268 30.15 -1.11 -14.61
CA LYS A 268 30.44 0.30 -14.31
C LYS A 268 31.95 0.55 -14.25
N GLU A 269 32.68 -0.28 -13.50
CA GLU A 269 34.13 -0.14 -13.34
C GLU A 269 34.87 -0.25 -14.68
N GLN A 270 34.45 -1.17 -15.56
CA GLN A 270 35.04 -1.31 -16.88
C GLN A 270 34.83 -0.07 -17.76
N ILE A 271 33.64 0.53 -17.74
CA ILE A 271 33.34 1.75 -18.51
C ILE A 271 34.20 2.91 -18.03
N ILE A 272 34.24 3.16 -16.71
CA ILE A 272 35.04 4.23 -16.11
C ILE A 272 36.50 4.09 -16.50
N LYS A 273 37.07 2.89 -16.33
CA LYS A 273 38.47 2.61 -16.66
C LYS A 273 38.79 2.85 -18.15
N HIS A 274 37.83 2.61 -19.04
CA HIS A 274 38.04 2.86 -20.47
C HIS A 274 38.05 4.36 -20.78
N VAL A 275 37.14 5.13 -20.19
CA VAL A 275 37.06 6.59 -20.37
C VAL A 275 38.29 7.28 -19.79
N GLU A 276 38.74 6.90 -18.59
CA GLU A 276 39.97 7.42 -17.96
C GLU A 276 41.21 7.17 -18.84
N LYS A 277 41.28 6.01 -19.49
CA LYS A 277 42.36 5.68 -20.42
C LYS A 277 42.33 6.59 -21.67
N MET A 278 41.14 6.86 -22.21
CA MET A 278 40.98 7.77 -23.36
C MET A 278 41.38 9.20 -23.00
N GLU A 279 40.96 9.70 -21.85
CA GLU A 279 41.34 11.01 -21.31
C GLU A 279 42.86 11.15 -21.19
N THR A 280 43.50 10.19 -20.52
CA THR A 280 44.95 10.20 -20.30
C THR A 280 45.73 10.25 -21.61
N ALA A 281 45.26 9.55 -22.65
CA ALA A 281 45.89 9.55 -23.96
C ALA A 281 45.85 10.93 -24.64
N VAL A 282 44.72 11.63 -24.58
CA VAL A 282 44.56 12.98 -25.14
C VAL A 282 45.45 13.97 -24.39
N LEU A 283 45.42 13.95 -23.04
CA LEU A 283 46.20 14.85 -22.21
C LEU A 283 47.70 14.67 -22.41
N THR A 284 48.16 13.43 -22.53
CA THR A 284 49.58 13.12 -22.75
C THR A 284 50.04 13.65 -24.11
N ARG A 285 49.24 13.46 -25.16
CA ARG A 285 49.55 13.98 -26.50
C ARG A 285 49.57 15.51 -26.51
N PHE A 286 48.59 16.16 -25.89
CA PHE A 286 48.54 17.61 -25.78
C PHE A 286 49.77 18.16 -25.07
N ASN A 287 50.11 17.62 -23.89
CA ASN A 287 51.26 18.07 -23.11
C ASN A 287 52.58 17.90 -23.86
N ALA A 288 52.74 16.83 -24.64
CA ALA A 288 53.94 16.62 -25.45
C ALA A 288 54.10 17.69 -26.54
N ILE A 289 53.02 18.01 -27.27
CA ILE A 289 53.04 19.06 -28.30
C ILE A 289 53.25 20.43 -27.65
N HIS A 290 52.48 20.74 -26.60
CA HIS A 290 52.57 22.01 -25.89
C HIS A 290 53.98 22.28 -25.37
N LYS A 291 54.64 21.26 -24.79
CA LYS A 291 56.01 21.36 -24.31
C LYS A 291 57.00 21.73 -25.42
N VAL A 292 56.88 21.11 -26.60
CA VAL A 292 57.78 21.39 -27.74
C VAL A 292 57.59 22.81 -28.26
N GLU A 293 56.35 23.27 -28.42
CA GLU A 293 56.04 24.61 -28.91
C GLU A 293 56.54 25.71 -27.96
N ILE A 294 56.31 25.55 -26.65
CA ILE A 294 56.81 26.48 -25.64
C ILE A 294 58.34 26.50 -25.64
N GLN A 295 59.00 25.33 -25.69
CA GLN A 295 60.46 25.27 -25.73
C GLN A 295 61.04 25.99 -26.95
N GLN A 296 60.44 25.82 -28.13
CA GLN A 296 60.89 26.52 -29.33
C GLN A 296 60.80 28.04 -29.19
N MET A 297 59.71 28.55 -28.60
CA MET A 297 59.56 29.98 -28.34
C MET A 297 60.58 30.48 -27.31
N GLU A 298 60.84 29.71 -26.25
CA GLU A 298 61.88 30.02 -25.25
C GLU A 298 63.28 30.07 -25.88
N ASP A 299 63.60 29.13 -26.79
CA ASP A 299 64.88 29.11 -27.52
C ASP A 299 65.02 30.35 -28.42
N GLN A 300 63.94 30.76 -29.10
CA GLN A 300 63.91 31.98 -29.91
C GLN A 300 64.08 33.25 -29.06
N ILE A 301 63.40 33.33 -27.92
CA ILE A 301 63.55 34.43 -26.95
C ILE A 301 65.00 34.50 -26.46
N THR A 302 65.59 33.35 -26.12
CA THR A 302 66.98 33.25 -25.66
C THR A 302 67.96 33.69 -26.74
N PHE A 303 67.74 33.28 -27.99
CA PHE A 303 68.54 33.75 -29.13
C PHE A 303 68.48 35.27 -29.27
N CYS A 304 67.28 35.86 -29.21
CA CYS A 304 67.09 37.33 -29.28
C CYS A 304 67.79 38.06 -28.12
N ASN A 305 67.77 37.50 -26.91
CA ASN A 305 68.47 38.07 -25.76
C ASN A 305 70.00 38.05 -25.94
N ASN A 306 70.57 36.93 -26.38
CA ASN A 306 72.00 36.78 -26.64
C ASN A 306 72.48 37.71 -27.77
N LEU A 307 71.66 37.82 -28.81
CA LEU A 307 71.89 38.73 -29.92
C LEU A 307 71.96 40.18 -29.44
N ARG A 308 70.97 40.64 -28.65
CA ARG A 308 70.94 42.00 -28.10
C ARG A 308 72.21 42.29 -27.29
N SER A 309 72.54 41.41 -26.35
CA SER A 309 73.72 41.58 -25.48
C SER A 309 75.03 41.69 -26.28
N THR A 310 75.21 40.81 -27.27
CA THR A 310 76.42 40.83 -28.12
C THR A 310 76.48 42.08 -28.99
N THR A 311 75.35 42.51 -29.54
CA THR A 311 75.27 43.71 -30.39
C THR A 311 75.54 44.98 -29.59
N GLU A 312 75.04 45.07 -28.34
CA GLU A 312 75.34 46.16 -27.41
C GLU A 312 76.83 46.22 -27.06
N HIS A 313 77.45 45.05 -26.83
CA HIS A 313 78.89 44.97 -26.58
C HIS A 313 79.72 45.44 -27.79
N LEU A 314 79.41 44.93 -29.00
CA LEU A 314 80.06 45.36 -30.24
C LEU A 314 79.91 46.86 -30.49
N LYS A 315 78.70 47.41 -30.26
CA LYS A 315 78.45 48.85 -30.36
C LYS A 315 79.34 49.64 -29.42
N THR A 316 79.49 49.19 -28.17
CA THR A 316 80.33 49.84 -27.16
C THR A 316 81.81 49.80 -27.56
N MET A 317 82.30 48.65 -28.01
CA MET A 317 83.68 48.49 -28.50
C MET A 317 83.98 49.39 -29.71
N ILE A 318 83.10 49.41 -30.71
CA ILE A 318 83.28 50.24 -31.92
C ILE A 318 83.27 51.72 -31.53
N THR A 319 82.36 52.15 -30.64
CA THR A 319 82.30 53.53 -30.14
C THR A 319 83.60 53.94 -29.43
N ALA A 320 84.20 53.04 -28.64
CA ALA A 320 85.47 53.29 -27.97
C ALA A 320 86.64 53.37 -28.98
N LEU A 321 86.67 52.45 -29.95
CA LEU A 321 87.69 52.41 -31.01
C LEU A 321 87.62 53.63 -31.91
N GLU A 322 86.43 54.14 -32.24
CA GLU A 322 86.28 55.36 -33.04
C GLU A 322 87.04 56.53 -32.43
N LYS A 323 86.92 56.70 -31.11
CA LYS A 323 87.53 57.80 -30.35
C LYS A 323 89.06 57.71 -30.24
N GLN A 324 89.63 56.51 -30.03
CA GLN A 324 91.05 56.37 -29.63
C GLN A 324 91.83 55.23 -30.33
N GLY A 325 91.23 54.48 -31.26
CA GLY A 325 91.82 53.29 -31.86
C GLY A 325 92.80 53.54 -33.03
N LYS A 326 93.84 52.70 -33.14
CA LYS A 326 94.78 52.67 -34.28
C LYS A 326 94.08 52.15 -35.56
N LYS A 327 94.55 52.58 -36.74
CA LYS A 327 93.92 52.24 -38.05
C LYS A 327 93.74 50.73 -38.25
N ASP A 328 94.75 49.93 -37.91
CA ASP A 328 94.71 48.47 -38.13
C ASP A 328 93.72 47.77 -37.19
N GLN A 329 93.63 48.21 -35.93
CA GLN A 329 92.67 47.69 -34.95
C GLN A 329 91.22 48.04 -35.34
N LYS A 330 91.00 49.26 -35.87
CA LYS A 330 89.71 49.67 -36.43
C LYS A 330 89.30 48.76 -37.59
N PHE A 331 90.23 48.47 -38.52
CA PHE A 331 89.96 47.61 -39.66
C PHE A 331 89.53 46.19 -39.24
N ILE A 332 90.26 45.56 -38.31
CA ILE A 332 89.97 44.20 -37.84
C ILE A 332 88.59 44.11 -37.16
N ILE A 333 88.31 45.00 -36.21
CA ILE A 333 87.10 44.92 -35.39
C ILE A 333 85.86 45.33 -36.19
N LEU A 334 85.97 46.30 -37.11
CA LEU A 334 84.87 46.64 -38.02
C LEU A 334 84.52 45.50 -38.98
N HIS A 335 85.53 44.78 -39.50
CA HIS A 335 85.29 43.65 -40.37
C HIS A 335 84.67 42.45 -39.62
N GLN A 336 85.14 42.18 -38.39
CA GLN A 336 84.54 41.17 -37.52
C GLN A 336 83.10 41.54 -37.13
N GLY A 337 82.85 42.80 -36.79
CA GLY A 337 81.52 43.33 -36.48
C GLY A 337 80.56 43.23 -37.66
N LYS A 338 81.01 43.55 -38.87
CA LYS A 338 80.21 43.43 -40.10
C LYS A 338 79.79 41.97 -40.36
N SER A 339 80.74 41.03 -40.28
CA SER A 339 80.46 39.61 -40.47
C SER A 339 79.44 39.09 -39.44
N LYS A 340 79.57 39.47 -38.17
CA LYS A 340 78.60 39.10 -37.13
C LYS A 340 77.23 39.76 -37.32
N LEU A 341 77.19 41.01 -37.76
CA LEU A 341 75.95 41.72 -38.06
C LEU A 341 75.16 41.02 -39.19
N GLU A 342 75.83 40.54 -40.23
CA GLU A 342 75.21 39.77 -41.32
C GLU A 342 74.62 38.44 -40.82
N GLU A 343 75.39 37.68 -40.02
CA GLU A 343 74.95 36.41 -39.40
C GLU A 343 73.69 36.61 -38.54
N TYR A 344 73.70 37.63 -37.69
CA TYR A 344 72.60 37.92 -36.79
C TYR A 344 71.36 38.50 -37.48
N THR A 345 71.55 39.32 -38.51
CA THR A 345 70.45 39.84 -39.33
C THR A 345 69.75 38.70 -40.06
N ALA A 346 70.50 37.70 -40.55
CA ALA A 346 69.92 36.51 -41.16
C ALA A 346 69.12 35.67 -40.14
N GLY A 347 69.64 35.51 -38.92
CA GLY A 347 68.94 34.83 -37.82
C GLY A 347 67.62 35.51 -37.43
N LEU A 348 67.61 36.84 -37.27
CA LEU A 348 66.39 37.59 -36.96
C LEU A 348 65.34 37.49 -38.06
N LYS A 349 65.74 37.60 -39.33
CA LYS A 349 64.82 37.43 -40.47
C LYS A 349 64.20 36.04 -40.47
N LYS A 350 64.95 35.00 -40.10
CA LYS A 350 64.45 33.63 -40.00
C LYS A 350 63.43 33.46 -38.87
N ILE A 351 63.63 34.09 -37.72
CA ILE A 351 62.64 34.09 -36.63
C ILE A 351 61.40 34.87 -37.05
N GLN A 352 61.56 36.08 -37.60
CA GLN A 352 60.44 36.92 -38.01
C GLN A 352 59.58 36.28 -39.12
N ALA A 353 60.20 35.55 -40.05
CA ALA A 353 59.48 34.81 -41.08
C ALA A 353 58.67 33.61 -40.52
N ASN A 354 59.05 33.09 -39.35
CA ASN A 354 58.46 31.89 -38.74
C ASN A 354 57.73 32.18 -37.42
N ALA A 355 57.60 33.45 -37.01
CA ALA A 355 56.93 33.88 -35.79
C ALA A 355 55.41 33.81 -35.97
N ALA A 356 54.88 32.60 -36.08
CA ALA A 356 53.46 32.34 -36.15
C ALA A 356 52.82 32.42 -34.76
N THR A 357 51.60 32.94 -34.68
CA THR A 357 50.79 32.87 -33.46
C THR A 357 50.24 31.45 -33.30
N VAL A 358 50.64 30.76 -32.24
CA VAL A 358 50.14 29.40 -31.93
C VAL A 358 48.81 29.52 -31.18
N SER A 359 47.80 28.76 -31.62
CA SER A 359 46.52 28.63 -30.94
C SER A 359 46.09 27.16 -30.89
N TYR A 360 45.42 26.76 -29.81
CA TYR A 360 44.93 25.40 -29.62
C TYR A 360 43.44 25.33 -29.91
N VAL A 361 43.03 24.33 -30.68
CA VAL A 361 41.62 24.03 -30.93
C VAL A 361 41.34 22.63 -30.41
N TYR A 362 40.48 22.52 -29.40
CA TYR A 362 39.94 21.23 -28.97
C TYR A 362 38.65 20.94 -29.72
N LYS A 363 38.61 19.80 -30.41
CA LYS A 363 37.41 19.28 -31.04
C LYS A 363 37.10 17.92 -30.43
N GLU A 364 35.95 17.81 -29.79
CA GLU A 364 35.45 16.55 -29.27
C GLU A 364 35.18 15.59 -30.43
N ASP A 365 35.51 14.30 -30.24
CA ASP A 365 35.17 13.28 -31.21
C ASP A 365 33.66 13.07 -31.22
N GLU A 366 33.06 13.08 -32.42
CA GLU A 366 31.62 12.96 -32.60
C GLU A 366 31.06 11.66 -31.99
N SER A 367 31.89 10.61 -31.90
CA SER A 367 31.55 9.33 -31.29
C SER A 367 31.35 9.47 -29.78
N VAL A 368 32.06 10.38 -29.11
CA VAL A 368 31.90 10.63 -27.66
C VAL A 368 30.57 11.34 -27.39
N SER A 369 30.26 12.38 -28.17
CA SER A 369 28.97 13.08 -28.03
C SER A 369 27.79 12.16 -28.36
N LYS A 370 27.93 11.30 -29.39
CA LYS A 370 26.94 10.24 -29.69
C LYS A 370 26.83 9.22 -28.56
N ALA A 371 27.94 8.78 -27.98
CA ALA A 371 27.92 7.85 -26.85
C ALA A 371 27.21 8.46 -25.62
N LEU A 372 27.47 9.73 -25.29
CA LEU A 372 26.78 10.44 -24.20
C LEU A 372 25.28 10.60 -24.44
N GLN A 373 24.85 10.77 -25.69
CA GLN A 373 23.43 10.86 -26.05
C GLN A 373 22.72 9.50 -26.11
N THR A 374 23.46 8.41 -26.38
CA THR A 374 22.89 7.07 -26.58
C THR A 374 22.98 6.17 -25.35
N LEU A 375 23.98 6.37 -24.48
CA LEU A 375 24.20 5.59 -23.26
C LEU A 375 23.25 6.05 -22.12
N ASN A 376 21.96 5.79 -22.29
CA ASN A 376 20.93 6.17 -21.32
C ASN A 376 20.76 5.14 -20.18
N ASP A 377 21.26 3.92 -20.34
CA ASP A 377 21.16 2.83 -19.36
C ASP A 377 22.41 1.92 -19.42
N ILE A 378 22.85 1.42 -18.25
CA ILE A 378 23.98 0.46 -18.12
C ILE A 378 23.51 -0.98 -18.35
N GLY A 379 22.23 -1.25 -18.13
CA GLY A 379 21.63 -2.57 -18.29
C GLY A 379 20.21 -2.61 -17.75
N ASN A 380 19.49 -3.69 -18.06
CA ASN A 380 18.12 -3.88 -17.61
C ASN A 380 17.97 -5.28 -16.99
N PHE A 381 17.24 -5.38 -15.88
CA PHE A 381 16.93 -6.65 -15.24
C PHE A 381 15.44 -6.94 -15.31
N LYS A 382 15.09 -8.19 -15.66
CA LYS A 382 13.71 -8.68 -15.69
C LYS A 382 13.57 -9.85 -14.72
N MET A 383 12.74 -9.68 -13.71
CA MET A 383 12.29 -10.77 -12.85
C MET A 383 11.12 -11.49 -13.52
N LYS A 384 11.29 -12.77 -13.85
CA LYS A 384 10.18 -13.64 -14.25
C LYS A 384 9.72 -14.46 -13.04
N LYS A 385 8.42 -14.43 -12.77
CA LYS A 385 7.78 -15.35 -11.81
C LYS A 385 6.96 -16.36 -12.60
N SER A 386 7.37 -17.61 -12.58
CA SER A 386 6.54 -18.73 -13.03
C SER A 386 5.80 -19.32 -11.84
N LEU A 387 4.52 -19.63 -12.02
CA LEU A 387 3.78 -20.47 -11.08
C LEU A 387 4.14 -21.95 -11.36
N PRO A 388 4.26 -22.81 -10.34
CA PRO A 388 4.46 -24.23 -10.56
C PRO A 388 3.23 -24.85 -11.24
N GLY A 389 3.45 -25.58 -12.34
CA GLY A 389 2.59 -26.64 -12.86
C GLY A 389 1.09 -26.36 -13.00
N ARG A 390 0.67 -25.79 -14.14
CA ARG A 390 -0.59 -26.21 -14.78
C ARG A 390 -0.21 -26.79 -16.14
N PRO A 391 -0.40 -28.09 -16.40
CA PRO A 391 -0.29 -28.61 -17.76
C PRO A 391 -1.24 -27.83 -18.65
N ALA A 392 -0.78 -27.48 -19.86
CA ALA A 392 -1.65 -26.95 -20.89
C ALA A 392 -2.76 -27.96 -21.15
N THR A 393 -3.98 -27.65 -20.69
CA THR A 393 -5.18 -28.39 -21.06
C THR A 393 -5.76 -27.72 -22.29
N PRO A 394 -6.12 -28.48 -23.34
CA PRO A 394 -6.82 -27.93 -24.48
C PRO A 394 -8.17 -27.40 -23.99
N SER A 395 -8.60 -26.28 -24.55
CA SER A 395 -9.90 -25.66 -24.32
C SER A 395 -11.03 -26.70 -24.38
N PRO A 396 -11.93 -26.79 -23.38
CA PRO A 396 -13.09 -27.64 -23.49
C PRO A 396 -14.09 -27.04 -24.48
N PRO A 397 -14.83 -27.88 -25.24
CA PRO A 397 -15.90 -27.42 -26.13
C PRO A 397 -17.07 -26.84 -25.31
N PRO A 398 -17.96 -26.05 -25.94
CA PRO A 398 -19.04 -25.38 -25.23
C PRO A 398 -20.07 -26.40 -24.74
N THR A 399 -20.28 -26.48 -23.42
CA THR A 399 -21.34 -27.29 -22.80
C THR A 399 -22.51 -26.38 -22.41
N PRO A 400 -23.78 -26.83 -22.54
CA PRO A 400 -24.95 -25.97 -22.64
C PRO A 400 -25.35 -25.28 -21.35
N LEU A 401 -25.99 -24.11 -21.51
CA LEU A 401 -26.63 -23.33 -20.46
C LEU A 401 -27.68 -24.17 -19.70
N LEU A 402 -27.49 -24.31 -18.38
CA LEU A 402 -28.58 -24.59 -17.46
C LEU A 402 -29.11 -23.27 -16.85
N PRO A 403 -30.42 -23.18 -16.54
CA PRO A 403 -31.07 -21.91 -16.23
C PRO A 403 -30.65 -21.37 -14.86
N ALA A 404 -30.49 -20.05 -14.80
CA ALA A 404 -30.23 -19.30 -13.58
C ALA A 404 -31.38 -19.49 -12.57
N LEU A 405 -31.04 -19.89 -11.35
CA LEU A 405 -31.90 -19.70 -10.19
C LEU A 405 -31.92 -18.21 -9.79
N PRO A 406 -33.08 -17.66 -9.40
CA PRO A 406 -33.23 -16.22 -9.17
C PRO A 406 -32.53 -15.79 -7.88
N SER A 407 -31.59 -14.85 -8.00
CA SER A 407 -31.03 -14.11 -6.88
C SER A 407 -32.11 -13.17 -6.31
N LYS A 408 -32.60 -13.48 -5.11
CA LYS A 408 -33.50 -12.60 -4.35
C LYS A 408 -32.79 -11.29 -4.02
N GLU A 409 -33.49 -10.20 -4.32
CA GLU A 409 -33.17 -8.82 -3.97
C GLU A 409 -32.94 -8.69 -2.46
N GLN A 410 -31.77 -8.18 -2.06
CA GLN A 410 -31.58 -7.63 -0.72
C GLN A 410 -32.06 -6.18 -0.73
N THR A 411 -33.32 -5.99 -0.34
CA THR A 411 -33.82 -4.68 0.10
C THR A 411 -33.06 -4.26 1.36
N VAL A 412 -32.19 -3.25 1.20
CA VAL A 412 -31.55 -2.56 2.33
C VAL A 412 -32.59 -1.62 2.95
N PHE A 413 -32.77 -1.76 4.25
CA PHE A 413 -33.64 -0.92 5.08
C PHE A 413 -33.13 0.53 5.06
N ILE A 414 -33.91 1.45 4.49
CA ILE A 414 -33.73 2.90 4.66
C ILE A 414 -34.41 3.26 5.98
N PRO A 415 -33.75 3.93 6.95
CA PRO A 415 -34.45 4.44 8.12
C PRO A 415 -35.41 5.55 7.70
N ASP A 416 -36.70 5.33 7.92
CA ASP A 416 -37.70 6.40 7.92
C ASP A 416 -37.44 7.35 9.09
N LYS A 417 -37.54 8.65 8.79
CA LYS A 417 -37.42 9.83 9.66
C LYS A 417 -36.00 10.32 9.93
N ILE A 418 -35.52 11.16 9.01
CA ILE A 418 -34.66 12.29 9.36
C ILE A 418 -35.57 13.39 9.90
N GLU A 419 -35.39 13.72 11.17
CA GLU A 419 -36.03 14.87 11.80
C GLU A 419 -35.71 16.15 11.03
N LYS A 420 -36.74 16.98 10.84
CA LYS A 420 -36.66 18.25 10.14
C LYS A 420 -35.69 19.18 10.87
N THR A 421 -34.44 19.26 10.40
CA THR A 421 -33.58 20.42 10.62
C THR A 421 -33.91 21.48 9.58
N GLU A 422 -33.99 22.73 10.05
CA GLU A 422 -34.50 23.88 9.32
C GLU A 422 -33.85 24.05 7.95
N LYS A 423 -34.70 24.16 6.92
CA LYS A 423 -34.28 24.44 5.54
C LYS A 423 -33.75 25.87 5.46
N VAL A 424 -32.44 26.03 5.51
CA VAL A 424 -31.80 27.18 4.85
C VAL A 424 -32.03 27.02 3.35
N LYS A 425 -32.95 27.82 2.78
CA LYS A 425 -33.18 27.89 1.33
C LYS A 425 -31.95 28.50 0.66
N VAL A 426 -31.05 27.65 0.17
CA VAL A 426 -30.03 28.03 -0.81
C VAL A 426 -30.61 27.77 -2.21
N PRO A 427 -30.55 28.72 -3.17
CA PRO A 427 -31.09 28.52 -4.51
C PRO A 427 -30.41 27.33 -5.21
N SER A 428 -31.22 26.49 -5.86
CA SER A 428 -30.81 25.17 -6.30
C SER A 428 -30.34 25.21 -7.75
N LYS A 429 -29.03 25.29 -8.01
CA LYS A 429 -28.53 25.21 -9.39
C LYS A 429 -29.10 23.96 -10.11
N MET A 430 -29.78 24.16 -11.23
CA MET A 430 -30.32 23.11 -12.10
C MET A 430 -29.19 22.56 -12.99
N VAL A 431 -29.18 21.25 -13.24
CA VAL A 431 -28.18 20.61 -14.09
C VAL A 431 -28.77 20.42 -15.48
N MET A 432 -28.17 21.04 -16.50
CA MET A 432 -28.58 20.86 -17.90
C MET A 432 -27.48 20.20 -18.71
N LYS A 433 -27.86 19.31 -19.63
CA LYS A 433 -26.92 18.73 -20.59
C LYS A 433 -26.49 19.82 -21.58
N ASP A 434 -25.18 20.03 -21.71
CA ASP A 434 -24.59 21.07 -22.57
C ASP A 434 -24.26 20.48 -23.95
N ARG A 435 -23.35 19.52 -23.99
CA ARG A 435 -22.86 18.90 -25.25
C ARG A 435 -22.19 17.56 -24.97
N ASN A 436 -21.83 16.83 -26.02
CA ASN A 436 -20.92 15.68 -25.93
C ASN A 436 -19.97 15.67 -27.12
N PHE A 437 -18.90 14.89 -27.03
CA PHE A 437 -18.07 14.57 -28.18
C PHE A 437 -17.58 13.12 -28.11
N ASN A 438 -17.18 12.60 -29.27
CA ASN A 438 -16.64 11.26 -29.41
C ASN A 438 -15.11 11.27 -29.23
N ALA A 439 -14.61 10.60 -28.20
CA ALA A 439 -13.20 10.47 -27.87
C ALA A 439 -12.47 9.38 -28.68
N LYS A 440 -13.20 8.55 -29.44
CA LYS A 440 -12.61 7.56 -30.35
C LYS A 440 -12.11 8.27 -31.60
N ILE A 441 -10.83 8.08 -31.90
CA ILE A 441 -10.17 8.68 -33.06
C ILE A 441 -9.96 7.63 -34.15
N LYS A 442 -9.72 8.07 -35.40
CA LYS A 442 -9.59 7.17 -36.57
C LYS A 442 -8.54 6.06 -36.38
N ASN A 443 -7.48 6.32 -35.61
CA ASN A 443 -6.38 5.39 -35.38
C ASN A 443 -6.61 4.46 -34.16
N ASP A 444 -7.84 4.37 -33.62
CA ASP A 444 -8.16 3.48 -32.51
C ASP A 444 -8.73 2.15 -32.99
N GLY A 445 -8.11 1.05 -32.55
CA GLY A 445 -8.57 -0.30 -32.87
C GLY A 445 -9.76 -0.76 -32.01
N ASN A 446 -9.90 -0.23 -30.80
CA ASN A 446 -10.95 -0.60 -29.85
C ASN A 446 -11.89 0.57 -29.57
N ASN A 447 -13.07 0.28 -29.00
CA ASN A 447 -13.80 1.31 -28.27
C ASN A 447 -12.95 1.81 -27.11
N CYS A 448 -13.03 3.12 -26.83
CA CYS A 448 -12.27 3.74 -25.75
C CYS A 448 -12.62 3.10 -24.41
N LEU A 449 -11.63 2.95 -23.53
CA LEU A 449 -11.88 2.72 -22.11
C LEU A 449 -11.26 3.89 -21.37
N ILE A 450 -12.03 4.96 -21.22
CA ILE A 450 -11.54 6.18 -20.59
C ILE A 450 -11.46 5.95 -19.09
N THR A 451 -10.24 5.92 -18.54
CA THR A 451 -9.99 5.68 -17.13
C THR A 451 -9.67 6.94 -16.35
N ALA A 452 -9.36 8.05 -17.02
CA ALA A 452 -9.29 9.38 -16.41
C ALA A 452 -9.63 10.49 -17.42
N VAL A 453 -10.25 11.56 -16.92
CA VAL A 453 -10.59 12.78 -17.66
C VAL A 453 -10.33 13.99 -16.78
N LYS A 454 -9.70 15.02 -17.33
CA LYS A 454 -9.66 16.36 -16.73
C LYS A 454 -9.93 17.45 -17.75
N ILE A 455 -10.80 18.39 -17.39
CA ILE A 455 -10.92 19.67 -18.07
C ILE A 455 -9.76 20.56 -17.58
N TRP A 456 -9.01 21.14 -18.51
CA TRP A 456 -7.73 21.80 -18.24
C TRP A 456 -7.48 22.92 -19.25
N ASN A 457 -6.86 24.03 -18.82
CA ASN A 457 -6.48 25.22 -19.61
C ASN A 457 -7.40 25.55 -20.79
N ASP A 458 -8.34 26.48 -20.57
CA ASP A 458 -9.30 26.98 -21.57
C ASP A 458 -10.28 25.90 -22.07
N ASP A 459 -10.82 25.12 -21.11
CA ASP A 459 -11.77 24.02 -21.35
C ASP A 459 -11.28 22.92 -22.29
N ARG A 460 -9.97 22.77 -22.48
CA ARG A 460 -9.42 21.60 -23.17
C ARG A 460 -9.61 20.36 -22.31
N VAL A 461 -9.65 19.20 -22.95
CA VAL A 461 -10.01 17.95 -22.29
C VAL A 461 -8.88 16.97 -22.49
N PHE A 462 -8.22 16.59 -21.40
CA PHE A 462 -7.18 15.58 -21.42
C PHE A 462 -7.75 14.25 -20.93
N LEU A 463 -7.44 13.16 -21.65
CA LEU A 463 -8.01 11.83 -21.43
C LEU A 463 -6.93 10.76 -21.39
N ALA A 464 -7.12 9.79 -20.50
CA ALA A 464 -6.42 8.50 -20.52
C ALA A 464 -7.32 7.43 -21.10
N ASP A 465 -6.96 6.91 -22.28
CA ASP A 465 -7.64 5.80 -22.93
C ASP A 465 -6.86 4.51 -22.72
N ASN A 466 -7.34 3.70 -21.78
CA ASN A 466 -6.72 2.46 -21.34
C ASN A 466 -6.73 1.39 -22.44
N ALA A 467 -7.87 1.20 -23.11
CA ALA A 467 -8.06 0.14 -24.11
C ALA A 467 -7.20 0.36 -25.37
N ASN A 468 -7.03 1.61 -25.78
CA ASN A 468 -6.17 1.96 -26.92
C ASN A 468 -4.75 2.35 -26.49
N LYS A 469 -4.43 2.32 -25.18
CA LYS A 469 -3.14 2.72 -24.60
C LYS A 469 -2.68 4.10 -25.08
N LYS A 470 -3.55 5.11 -25.00
CA LYS A 470 -3.27 6.47 -25.50
C LYS A 470 -3.60 7.53 -24.48
N LEU A 471 -2.84 8.61 -24.52
CA LEU A 471 -3.21 9.89 -23.94
C LEU A 471 -3.74 10.78 -25.06
N LYS A 472 -4.87 11.44 -24.85
CA LYS A 472 -5.53 12.26 -25.88
C LYS A 472 -5.86 13.63 -25.32
N LEU A 473 -5.46 14.66 -26.04
CA LEU A 473 -5.79 16.05 -25.76
C LEU A 473 -6.80 16.54 -26.81
N PHE A 474 -7.94 17.02 -26.34
CA PHE A 474 -8.98 17.60 -27.17
C PHE A 474 -9.10 19.10 -26.90
N ALA A 475 -9.32 19.86 -27.96
CA ALA A 475 -9.69 21.26 -27.87
C ALA A 475 -11.07 21.40 -27.18
N SER A 476 -11.40 22.62 -26.74
CA SER A 476 -12.64 22.87 -26.02
C SER A 476 -13.89 22.46 -26.80
N ARG A 477 -13.88 22.44 -28.15
CA ARG A 477 -15.03 22.00 -28.96
C ARG A 477 -15.00 20.51 -29.34
N GLY A 478 -14.13 19.70 -28.73
CA GLY A 478 -14.07 18.25 -28.93
C GLY A 478 -13.29 17.80 -30.17
N GLN A 479 -12.55 18.69 -30.84
CA GLN A 479 -11.59 18.31 -31.88
C GLN A 479 -10.32 17.77 -31.23
N LEU A 480 -9.75 16.70 -31.80
CA LEU A 480 -8.47 16.17 -31.34
C LEU A 480 -7.36 17.21 -31.61
N ALA A 481 -6.68 17.64 -30.56
CA ALA A 481 -5.49 18.49 -30.67
C ALA A 481 -4.23 17.63 -30.80
N CYS A 482 -4.06 16.64 -29.92
CA CYS A 482 -2.90 15.74 -29.92
C CYS A 482 -3.27 14.36 -29.36
N SER A 483 -2.60 13.31 -29.83
CA SER A 483 -2.67 11.98 -29.21
C SER A 483 -1.29 11.35 -29.15
N VAL A 484 -0.97 10.72 -28.02
CA VAL A 484 0.29 10.00 -27.80
C VAL A 484 -0.01 8.55 -27.47
N SER A 485 0.67 7.65 -28.17
CA SER A 485 0.62 6.22 -27.88
C SER A 485 1.56 5.87 -26.72
N CYS A 486 1.05 5.10 -25.77
CA CYS A 486 1.77 4.58 -24.63
C CYS A 486 2.02 3.08 -24.81
N HIS A 487 3.16 2.59 -24.31
CA HIS A 487 3.49 1.16 -24.35
C HIS A 487 2.55 0.33 -23.45
N TYR A 488 2.15 0.90 -22.32
CA TYR A 488 1.23 0.31 -21.34
C TYR A 488 -0.02 1.17 -21.20
N ALA A 489 -1.09 0.57 -20.68
CA ALA A 489 -2.36 1.23 -20.53
C ALA A 489 -2.29 2.28 -19.39
N PRO A 490 -2.56 3.58 -19.67
CA PRO A 490 -2.66 4.60 -18.63
C PRO A 490 -3.91 4.34 -17.78
N TRP A 491 -3.88 4.76 -16.52
CA TRP A 491 -5.02 4.60 -15.59
C TRP A 491 -5.57 5.95 -15.12
N ASP A 492 -4.82 6.66 -14.28
CA ASP A 492 -5.21 7.94 -13.72
C ASP A 492 -4.13 9.00 -13.95
N PHE A 493 -4.47 10.28 -13.84
CA PHE A 493 -3.49 11.36 -13.92
C PHE A 493 -3.93 12.61 -13.17
N ASP A 494 -2.95 13.41 -12.78
CA ASP A 494 -3.18 14.76 -12.28
C ASP A 494 -2.17 15.76 -12.85
N PHE A 495 -2.60 17.01 -12.98
CA PHE A 495 -1.75 18.11 -13.41
C PHE A 495 -0.97 18.65 -12.21
N MET A 496 0.35 18.72 -12.37
CA MET A 496 1.25 19.31 -11.40
C MET A 496 1.32 20.83 -11.56
N ASP A 497 1.15 21.32 -12.78
CA ASP A 497 1.09 22.75 -13.08
C ASP A 497 0.34 22.97 -14.42
N LYS A 498 0.45 24.18 -14.98
CA LYS A 498 -0.18 24.56 -16.25
C LYS A 498 0.38 23.85 -17.48
N SER A 499 1.40 23.00 -17.33
CA SER A 499 2.10 22.36 -18.45
C SER A 499 2.59 20.94 -18.16
N LYS A 500 2.64 20.49 -16.91
CA LYS A 500 3.19 19.18 -16.54
C LYS A 500 2.14 18.33 -15.86
N CYS A 501 2.01 17.07 -16.28
CA CYS A 501 1.11 16.10 -15.67
C CYS A 501 1.85 14.81 -15.26
N ALA A 502 1.33 14.14 -14.23
CA ALA A 502 1.79 12.85 -13.75
C ALA A 502 0.71 11.80 -14.02
N VAL A 503 1.08 10.71 -14.70
CA VAL A 503 0.16 9.68 -15.18
C VAL A 503 0.56 8.32 -14.61
N THR A 504 -0.38 7.57 -14.04
CA THR A 504 -0.15 6.22 -13.50
C THR A 504 -0.28 5.14 -14.57
N PHE A 505 0.64 4.18 -14.55
CA PHE A 505 0.63 3.00 -15.40
C PHE A 505 0.69 1.74 -14.51
N PRO A 506 -0.44 1.21 -14.02
CA PRO A 506 -0.46 0.15 -13.02
C PRO A 506 0.30 -1.11 -13.45
N ASN A 507 0.13 -1.51 -14.70
CA ASN A 507 0.77 -2.70 -15.27
C ASN A 507 2.26 -2.50 -15.56
N GLU A 508 2.70 -1.26 -15.78
CA GLU A 508 4.12 -0.90 -15.93
C GLU A 508 4.79 -0.64 -14.57
N ARG A 509 3.99 -0.39 -13.51
CA ARG A 509 4.45 0.06 -12.19
C ARG A 509 5.31 1.32 -12.29
N ARG A 510 4.79 2.30 -13.01
CA ARG A 510 5.45 3.60 -13.21
C ARG A 510 4.45 4.73 -13.12
N ILE A 511 4.89 5.84 -12.52
CA ILE A 511 4.25 7.14 -12.68
C ILE A 511 5.08 7.88 -13.71
N LYS A 512 4.52 8.21 -14.88
CA LYS A 512 5.25 8.92 -15.94
C LYS A 512 4.82 10.37 -15.97
N PHE A 513 5.79 11.25 -16.19
CA PHE A 513 5.56 12.67 -16.37
C PHE A 513 5.46 13.00 -17.85
N PHE A 514 4.55 13.89 -18.19
CA PHE A 514 4.42 14.45 -19.52
C PHE A 514 4.34 15.97 -19.46
N ILE A 515 4.95 16.64 -20.43
CA ILE A 515 4.68 18.04 -20.72
C ILE A 515 3.50 18.08 -21.69
N VAL A 516 2.43 18.75 -21.28
CA VAL A 516 1.19 18.96 -22.00
C VAL A 516 1.09 20.45 -22.31
N THR A 517 1.18 20.80 -23.58
CA THR A 517 0.89 22.14 -24.11
C THR A 517 -0.15 21.98 -25.22
N ASP A 518 0.20 22.24 -26.47
CA ASP A 518 -0.58 21.81 -27.64
C ASP A 518 -0.16 20.41 -28.11
N THR A 519 0.99 19.95 -27.61
CA THR A 519 1.49 18.58 -27.79
C THR A 519 1.65 17.91 -26.43
N VAL A 520 1.73 16.58 -26.43
CA VAL A 520 2.00 15.79 -25.23
C VAL A 520 3.36 15.13 -25.43
N THR A 521 4.34 15.41 -24.58
CA THR A 521 5.70 14.86 -24.69
C THR A 521 6.13 14.21 -23.38
N PRO A 522 6.80 13.03 -23.41
CA PRO A 522 7.32 12.41 -22.20
C PRO A 522 8.41 13.27 -21.54
N ALA A 523 8.37 13.38 -20.21
CA ALA A 523 9.30 14.22 -19.43
C ALA A 523 10.15 13.44 -18.41
N GLY A 524 9.75 12.22 -18.05
CA GLY A 524 10.45 11.40 -17.07
C GLY A 524 9.53 10.37 -16.42
N TYR A 525 10.01 9.60 -15.45
CA TYR A 525 9.18 8.66 -14.70
C TYR A 525 9.74 8.33 -13.32
N ILE A 526 8.84 7.93 -12.42
CA ILE A 526 9.13 7.28 -11.13
C ILE A 526 8.77 5.80 -11.26
N THR A 527 9.67 4.92 -10.83
CA THR A 527 9.39 3.48 -10.74
C THR A 527 8.77 3.16 -9.39
N THR A 528 7.71 2.35 -9.39
CA THR A 528 7.00 1.96 -8.17
C THR A 528 7.11 0.46 -7.89
N GLU A 529 7.10 0.09 -6.61
CA GLU A 529 7.18 -1.31 -6.14
C GLU A 529 5.95 -2.17 -6.52
N LYS A 530 4.78 -1.53 -6.65
CA LYS A 530 3.47 -2.12 -6.95
C LYS A 530 2.77 -1.29 -8.02
N GLY A 531 1.67 -1.78 -8.58
CA GLY A 531 0.90 -1.02 -9.57
C GLY A 531 0.30 0.22 -8.91
N CYS A 532 0.68 1.41 -9.38
CA CYS A 532 0.05 2.67 -9.02
C CYS A 532 -1.29 2.80 -9.76
N ILE A 533 -2.33 3.26 -9.07
CA ILE A 533 -3.70 3.34 -9.59
C ILE A 533 -4.14 4.80 -9.62
N GLY A 534 -4.68 5.33 -8.52
CA GLY A 534 -5.16 6.70 -8.42
C GLY A 534 -4.01 7.65 -8.09
N ILE A 535 -4.11 8.89 -8.55
CA ILE A 535 -3.11 9.94 -8.29
C ILE A 535 -3.79 11.29 -8.11
N CYS A 536 -3.31 12.09 -7.15
CA CYS A 536 -3.64 13.50 -7.08
C CYS A 536 -2.45 14.35 -6.63
N LYS A 537 -2.40 15.61 -7.05
CA LYS A 537 -1.41 16.59 -6.61
C LYS A 537 -1.84 17.19 -5.26
N ALA A 538 -0.97 17.13 -4.25
CA ALA A 538 -1.17 17.74 -2.95
C ALA A 538 0.00 18.68 -2.61
N VAL A 539 -0.19 19.99 -2.86
CA VAL A 539 0.85 21.02 -2.69
C VAL A 539 2.12 20.63 -3.48
N ASP A 540 3.21 20.24 -2.82
CA ASP A 540 4.48 19.87 -3.46
C ASP A 540 4.64 18.34 -3.68
N HIS A 541 3.65 17.54 -3.27
CA HIS A 541 3.72 16.09 -3.30
C HIS A 541 2.67 15.48 -4.23
N LEU A 542 2.93 14.24 -4.64
CA LEU A 542 1.96 13.36 -5.29
C LEU A 542 1.42 12.37 -4.27
N ILE A 543 0.10 12.29 -4.15
CA ILE A 543 -0.56 11.24 -3.40
C ILE A 543 -0.95 10.16 -4.38
N VAL A 544 -0.50 8.93 -4.13
CA VAL A 544 -0.66 7.81 -5.07
C VAL A 544 -1.23 6.60 -4.36
N SER A 545 -2.28 6.02 -4.92
CA SER A 545 -2.86 4.77 -4.44
C SER A 545 -2.30 3.57 -5.21
N PHE A 546 -2.29 2.40 -4.58
CA PHE A 546 -1.66 1.20 -5.14
C PHE A 546 -2.63 0.01 -5.18
N THR A 547 -2.35 -0.93 -6.09
CA THR A 547 -3.07 -2.23 -6.20
C THR A 547 -3.02 -3.06 -4.92
N SER A 548 -2.07 -2.77 -4.02
CA SER A 548 -1.99 -3.40 -2.71
C SER A 548 -3.02 -2.87 -1.71
N GLY A 549 -3.69 -1.74 -1.99
CA GLY A 549 -4.50 -1.00 -1.02
C GLY A 549 -3.72 0.07 -0.25
N ALA A 550 -2.42 0.23 -0.53
CA ALA A 550 -1.61 1.27 0.11
C ALA A 550 -1.85 2.66 -0.53
N LEU A 551 -1.66 3.71 0.25
CA LEU A 551 -1.62 5.10 -0.21
C LEU A 551 -0.26 5.68 0.17
N LYS A 552 0.45 6.35 -0.74
CA LYS A 552 1.77 6.93 -0.46
C LYS A 552 1.82 8.40 -0.83
N VAL A 553 2.59 9.15 -0.05
CA VAL A 553 3.02 10.52 -0.36
C VAL A 553 4.40 10.43 -0.98
N ILE A 554 4.54 10.91 -2.22
CA ILE A 554 5.74 10.77 -3.03
C ILE A 554 6.16 12.15 -3.53
N THR A 555 7.45 12.48 -3.50
CA THR A 555 7.97 13.71 -4.12
C THR A 555 7.99 13.57 -5.66
N GLN A 556 8.20 14.68 -6.37
CA GLN A 556 8.31 14.63 -7.85
C GLN A 556 9.54 13.88 -8.34
N GLU A 557 10.56 13.73 -7.48
CA GLU A 557 11.80 12.98 -7.72
C GLU A 557 11.65 11.48 -7.42
N GLY A 558 10.52 11.07 -6.83
CA GLY A 558 10.21 9.68 -6.51
C GLY A 558 10.57 9.23 -5.09
N GLU A 559 10.95 10.15 -4.20
CA GLU A 559 11.18 9.85 -2.79
C GLU A 559 9.83 9.60 -2.09
N VAL A 560 9.70 8.46 -1.40
CA VAL A 560 8.49 8.15 -0.61
C VAL A 560 8.63 8.82 0.76
N LYS A 561 7.86 9.88 1.01
CA LYS A 561 7.82 10.57 2.32
C LYS A 561 7.01 9.79 3.36
N MET A 562 5.91 9.18 2.93
CA MET A 562 5.00 8.45 3.82
C MET A 562 4.27 7.34 3.07
N SER A 563 3.93 6.27 3.79
CA SER A 563 3.06 5.19 3.30
C SER A 563 2.01 4.81 4.34
N ILE A 564 0.73 4.86 3.94
CA ILE A 564 -0.39 4.26 4.67
C ILE A 564 -0.48 2.78 4.28
N LYS A 565 -0.65 1.91 5.28
CA LYS A 565 -0.64 0.44 5.11
C LYS A 565 -1.78 -0.06 4.21
N ALA A 566 -1.47 -1.15 3.50
CA ALA A 566 -2.32 -1.82 2.52
C ALA A 566 -3.67 -2.35 3.05
N ASN A 567 -3.82 -2.56 4.35
CA ASN A 567 -5.02 -3.14 4.95
C ASN A 567 -6.17 -2.13 5.15
N ARG A 568 -5.93 -0.83 4.95
CA ARG A 568 -6.95 0.21 5.14
C ARG A 568 -7.91 0.33 3.96
N PHE A 569 -7.42 0.16 2.73
CA PHE A 569 -8.22 0.37 1.52
C PHE A 569 -8.36 -0.90 0.67
N SER A 570 -9.56 -1.17 0.15
CA SER A 570 -9.88 -2.36 -0.66
C SER A 570 -10.18 -1.96 -2.11
N LYS A 571 -9.12 -1.63 -2.85
CA LYS A 571 -9.11 -0.97 -4.18
C LYS A 571 -9.44 0.54 -4.15
N PRO A 572 -8.51 1.36 -3.62
CA PRO A 572 -8.58 2.81 -3.74
C PRO A 572 -8.35 3.25 -5.20
N HIS A 573 -9.40 3.51 -5.97
CA HIS A 573 -9.30 3.73 -7.43
C HIS A 573 -8.87 5.14 -7.82
N PHE A 574 -9.46 6.17 -7.22
CA PHE A 574 -9.23 7.58 -7.57
C PHE A 574 -9.07 8.43 -6.32
N LEU A 575 -8.32 9.53 -6.48
CA LEU A 575 -7.99 10.46 -5.43
C LEU A 575 -8.36 11.88 -5.84
N ALA A 576 -8.78 12.70 -4.89
CA ALA A 576 -8.90 14.14 -5.06
C ALA A 576 -8.29 14.87 -3.85
N PHE A 577 -7.74 16.04 -4.08
CA PHE A 577 -7.18 16.89 -3.03
C PHE A 577 -7.90 18.23 -2.99
N ASN A 578 -8.45 18.58 -1.83
CA ASN A 578 -8.97 19.89 -1.53
C ASN A 578 -7.85 20.75 -0.93
N SER A 579 -7.41 21.78 -1.65
CA SER A 579 -6.34 22.68 -1.23
C SER A 579 -6.74 23.63 -0.10
N ASN A 580 -8.02 23.97 0.04
CA ASN A 580 -8.48 24.94 1.05
C ASN A 580 -8.46 24.33 2.45
N SER A 581 -8.86 23.07 2.55
CA SER A 581 -8.96 22.34 3.82
C SER A 581 -7.85 21.32 4.03
N SER A 582 -6.97 21.19 3.04
CA SER A 582 -5.93 20.16 2.97
C SER A 582 -6.49 18.75 3.22
N LYS A 583 -7.64 18.44 2.62
CA LYS A 583 -8.28 17.12 2.70
C LYS A 583 -8.00 16.29 1.45
N ILE A 584 -7.66 15.03 1.62
CA ILE A 584 -7.56 14.04 0.54
C ILE A 584 -8.81 13.16 0.58
N TYR A 585 -9.47 13.00 -0.56
CA TYR A 585 -10.61 12.12 -0.71
C TYR A 585 -10.19 10.87 -1.49
N VAL A 586 -10.42 9.70 -0.89
CA VAL A 586 -10.02 8.40 -1.43
C VAL A 586 -11.27 7.60 -1.80
N SER A 587 -11.51 7.38 -3.08
CA SER A 587 -12.59 6.50 -3.55
C SER A 587 -12.19 5.04 -3.42
N ASP A 588 -12.83 4.32 -2.50
CA ASP A 588 -12.52 2.92 -2.22
C ASP A 588 -13.62 2.00 -2.75
N TYR A 589 -13.32 1.38 -3.90
CA TYR A 589 -14.32 0.72 -4.71
C TYR A 589 -14.96 -0.49 -4.03
N ASN A 590 -14.19 -1.41 -3.42
CA ASN A 590 -14.79 -2.58 -2.78
C ASN A 590 -15.32 -2.26 -1.38
N ASN A 591 -14.85 -1.20 -0.73
CA ASN A 591 -15.39 -0.79 0.57
C ASN A 591 -16.66 0.06 0.45
N HIS A 592 -17.12 0.36 -0.78
CA HIS A 592 -18.34 1.13 -1.08
C HIS A 592 -18.38 2.47 -0.32
N ASN A 593 -17.25 3.17 -0.25
CA ASN A 593 -17.17 4.48 0.41
C ASN A 593 -16.05 5.38 -0.12
N VAL A 594 -16.20 6.68 0.12
CA VAL A 594 -15.11 7.64 -0.01
C VAL A 594 -14.62 8.02 1.38
N THR A 595 -13.33 7.86 1.62
CA THR A 595 -12.70 8.24 2.89
C THR A 595 -12.02 9.59 2.76
N ALA A 596 -12.32 10.52 3.67
CA ALA A 596 -11.63 11.80 3.79
C ALA A 596 -10.46 11.70 4.78
N LEU A 597 -9.29 12.16 4.39
CA LEU A 597 -8.05 12.17 5.18
C LEU A 597 -7.51 13.60 5.27
N LYS A 598 -6.91 13.98 6.40
CA LYS A 598 -6.23 15.27 6.52
C LYS A 598 -4.79 15.15 6.04
N TYR A 599 -4.30 16.14 5.31
CA TYR A 599 -2.93 16.25 4.83
C TYR A 599 -2.29 17.52 5.36
N GLU A 600 -1.13 17.40 5.99
CA GLU A 600 -0.37 18.52 6.54
C GLU A 600 1.13 18.26 6.42
N HIS A 601 1.89 19.27 5.99
CA HIS A 601 3.36 19.25 5.94
C HIS A 601 3.97 17.98 5.29
N GLY A 602 3.42 17.52 4.17
CA GLY A 602 3.93 16.33 3.45
C GLY A 602 3.55 14.99 4.10
N SER A 603 2.66 15.00 5.07
CA SER A 603 2.17 13.82 5.79
C SER A 603 0.66 13.74 5.75
N ILE A 604 0.11 12.53 5.72
CA ILE A 604 -1.31 12.28 5.89
C ILE A 604 -1.54 11.98 7.36
N LEU A 605 -2.36 12.80 8.03
CA LEU A 605 -2.68 12.58 9.42
C LEU A 605 -3.48 11.28 9.57
N PRO A 606 -3.24 10.54 10.66
CA PRO A 606 -3.93 9.29 10.89
C PRO A 606 -5.39 9.51 11.30
N GLY A 607 -6.23 8.50 11.02
CA GLY A 607 -7.69 8.60 11.15
C GLY A 607 -8.39 9.02 9.85
N SER A 608 -9.70 8.80 9.79
CA SER A 608 -10.57 9.33 8.73
C SER A 608 -11.30 10.53 9.32
N LEU A 609 -11.33 11.67 8.61
CA LEU A 609 -12.14 12.82 9.02
C LEU A 609 -13.63 12.48 8.94
N PHE A 610 -14.02 11.83 7.84
CA PHE A 610 -15.31 11.19 7.67
C PHE A 610 -15.20 10.07 6.64
N VAL A 611 -16.21 9.20 6.60
CA VAL A 611 -16.36 8.16 5.58
C VAL A 611 -17.75 8.33 4.95
N TYR A 612 -17.78 8.64 3.67
CA TYR A 612 -19.02 8.87 2.92
C TYR A 612 -19.45 7.59 2.20
N PRO A 613 -20.57 6.96 2.57
CA PRO A 613 -21.01 5.71 1.94
C PRO A 613 -21.62 5.99 0.55
N ILE A 614 -21.18 5.23 -0.45
CA ILE A 614 -21.77 5.25 -1.80
C ILE A 614 -21.41 3.95 -2.53
N SER A 615 -22.33 3.39 -3.30
CA SER A 615 -22.08 2.08 -3.90
C SER A 615 -21.11 2.16 -5.09
N GLY A 616 -19.94 1.54 -4.93
CA GLY A 616 -18.89 1.46 -5.96
C GLY A 616 -18.35 2.83 -6.35
N PRO A 617 -17.73 3.59 -5.45
CA PRO A 617 -17.20 4.89 -5.78
C PRO A 617 -16.12 4.76 -6.87
N LYS A 618 -16.22 5.61 -7.88
CA LYS A 618 -15.22 5.76 -8.94
C LYS A 618 -14.67 7.18 -8.91
N GLY A 619 -14.85 7.97 -9.97
CA GLY A 619 -14.34 9.34 -10.03
C GLY A 619 -14.74 10.16 -8.82
N VAL A 620 -13.76 10.85 -8.25
CA VAL A 620 -13.93 11.83 -7.17
C VAL A 620 -13.21 13.11 -7.57
N THR A 621 -13.83 14.26 -7.32
CA THR A 621 -13.27 15.58 -7.60
C THR A 621 -13.78 16.59 -6.58
N VAL A 622 -13.23 17.81 -6.58
CA VAL A 622 -13.57 18.87 -5.64
C VAL A 622 -13.83 20.16 -6.40
N ASP A 623 -14.72 21.00 -5.86
CA ASP A 623 -14.88 22.38 -6.32
C ASP A 623 -14.07 23.37 -5.46
N SER A 624 -14.07 24.63 -5.88
CA SER A 624 -13.36 25.76 -5.28
C SER A 624 -13.93 26.14 -3.91
N GLU A 625 -15.18 25.79 -3.64
CA GLU A 625 -15.84 25.91 -2.33
C GLU A 625 -15.45 24.77 -1.39
N GLY A 626 -14.74 23.75 -1.88
CA GLY A 626 -14.26 22.61 -1.10
C GLY A 626 -15.24 21.44 -0.99
N ASN A 627 -16.36 21.50 -1.70
CA ASN A 627 -17.32 20.40 -1.79
C ASN A 627 -16.74 19.27 -2.64
N MET A 628 -16.98 18.05 -2.20
CA MET A 628 -16.58 16.84 -2.90
C MET A 628 -17.71 16.39 -3.84
N TYR A 629 -17.34 15.95 -5.03
CA TYR A 629 -18.24 15.34 -6.00
C TYR A 629 -17.78 13.91 -6.24
N VAL A 630 -18.67 12.96 -5.98
CA VAL A 630 -18.36 11.53 -6.09
C VAL A 630 -19.31 10.84 -7.04
N VAL A 631 -18.74 10.01 -7.92
CA VAL A 631 -19.46 9.13 -8.83
C VAL A 631 -19.75 7.80 -8.14
N GLY A 632 -21.02 7.45 -8.01
CA GLY A 632 -21.47 6.13 -7.59
C GLY A 632 -21.71 5.23 -8.79
N TYR A 633 -20.77 4.33 -9.10
CA TYR A 633 -20.87 3.46 -10.28
C TYR A 633 -22.08 2.52 -10.22
N TRP A 634 -22.29 1.88 -9.06
CA TRP A 634 -23.45 1.00 -8.86
C TRP A 634 -24.71 1.77 -8.47
N ALA A 635 -24.54 2.94 -7.83
CA ALA A 635 -25.65 3.83 -7.49
C ALA A 635 -26.22 4.57 -8.73
N SER A 636 -25.49 4.58 -9.85
CA SER A 636 -25.89 5.30 -11.07
C SER A 636 -26.08 6.81 -10.87
N THR A 637 -25.38 7.37 -9.89
CA THR A 637 -25.58 8.74 -9.41
C THR A 637 -24.26 9.52 -9.31
N ILE A 638 -24.37 10.85 -9.24
CA ILE A 638 -23.28 11.76 -8.87
C ILE A 638 -23.76 12.59 -7.67
N HIS A 639 -23.05 12.48 -6.55
CA HIS A 639 -23.40 13.18 -5.32
C HIS A 639 -22.48 14.39 -5.13
N LYS A 640 -23.06 15.55 -4.79
CA LYS A 640 -22.36 16.70 -4.20
C LYS A 640 -22.42 16.54 -2.68
N VAL A 641 -21.25 16.48 -2.05
CA VAL A 641 -21.07 16.25 -0.62
C VAL A 641 -20.31 17.44 -0.04
N GLY A 642 -20.82 17.97 1.07
CA GLY A 642 -20.20 19.08 1.77
C GLY A 642 -18.87 18.68 2.39
N GLU A 643 -18.11 19.69 2.82
CA GLU A 643 -16.79 19.51 3.40
C GLU A 643 -16.79 18.66 4.70
N GLU A 644 -17.92 18.62 5.41
CA GLU A 644 -18.11 17.82 6.62
C GLU A 644 -18.69 16.42 6.34
N GLY A 645 -18.80 16.02 5.06
CA GLY A 645 -19.28 14.70 4.66
C GLY A 645 -20.81 14.57 4.58
N ASN A 646 -21.56 15.66 4.77
CA ASN A 646 -23.00 15.69 4.59
C ASN A 646 -23.39 15.73 3.10
N LEU A 647 -24.37 14.93 2.68
CA LEU A 647 -24.92 15.04 1.32
C LEU A 647 -25.60 16.40 1.14
N ILE A 648 -25.14 17.19 0.17
CA ILE A 648 -25.78 18.45 -0.22
C ILE A 648 -26.88 18.17 -1.24
N LYS A 649 -26.55 17.46 -2.32
CA LYS A 649 -27.47 17.18 -3.43
C LYS A 649 -27.00 16.01 -4.27
N ILE A 650 -27.94 15.24 -4.83
CA ILE A 650 -27.65 14.33 -5.94
C ILE A 650 -27.80 15.14 -7.23
N LEU A 651 -26.70 15.31 -7.98
CA LEU A 651 -26.68 16.14 -9.18
C LEU A 651 -27.33 15.46 -10.38
N LEU A 652 -27.06 14.16 -10.52
CA LEU A 652 -27.57 13.29 -11.57
C LEU A 652 -27.85 11.95 -10.92
N ASP A 653 -29.00 11.34 -11.20
CA ASP A 653 -29.51 10.14 -10.53
C ASP A 653 -29.94 9.02 -11.49
N SER A 654 -29.76 9.23 -12.80
CA SER A 654 -30.24 8.34 -13.86
C SER A 654 -29.16 8.05 -14.90
N LEU A 655 -27.91 7.95 -14.46
CA LEU A 655 -26.75 7.66 -15.33
C LEU A 655 -26.60 6.16 -15.58
N ARG A 656 -25.99 5.76 -16.69
CA ARG A 656 -25.77 4.35 -17.02
C ARG A 656 -24.33 3.96 -16.76
N ARG A 657 -24.06 3.57 -15.50
CA ARG A 657 -22.73 3.18 -14.98
C ARG A 657 -21.68 4.29 -15.17
N PRO A 658 -21.85 5.43 -14.48
CA PRO A 658 -20.91 6.52 -14.56
C PRO A 658 -19.56 6.11 -13.96
N LEU A 659 -18.47 6.53 -14.62
CA LEU A 659 -17.10 6.20 -14.23
C LEU A 659 -16.36 7.41 -13.67
N LEU A 660 -16.47 8.56 -14.32
CA LEU A 660 -15.59 9.71 -14.05
C LEU A 660 -16.37 11.01 -14.08
N ILE A 661 -15.84 12.00 -13.34
CA ILE A 661 -16.31 13.38 -13.32
C ILE A 661 -15.09 14.33 -13.29
N SER A 662 -15.18 15.47 -13.97
CA SER A 662 -14.23 16.57 -13.84
C SER A 662 -14.90 17.92 -14.10
N PHE A 663 -14.62 18.91 -13.25
CA PHE A 663 -15.08 20.29 -13.43
C PHE A 663 -14.15 21.10 -14.32
N SER A 664 -14.72 22.11 -15.01
CA SER A 664 -13.98 23.19 -15.65
C SER A 664 -13.37 24.14 -14.62
N SER A 665 -12.45 25.00 -15.05
CA SER A 665 -11.86 26.03 -14.17
C SER A 665 -12.86 27.06 -13.64
N SER A 666 -13.97 27.28 -14.34
CA SER A 666 -15.09 28.12 -13.90
C SER A 666 -16.12 27.38 -13.04
N GLU A 667 -16.05 26.05 -12.99
CA GLU A 667 -16.97 25.15 -12.27
C GLU A 667 -18.45 25.27 -12.67
N ASP A 668 -18.75 26.06 -13.70
CA ASP A 668 -20.08 26.15 -14.30
C ASP A 668 -20.39 24.93 -15.16
N ARG A 669 -19.36 24.19 -15.59
CA ARG A 669 -19.47 23.01 -16.43
C ARG A 669 -18.65 21.85 -15.88
N PHE A 670 -19.14 20.63 -16.13
CA PHE A 670 -18.42 19.42 -15.78
C PHE A 670 -18.61 18.35 -16.85
N ALA A 671 -17.56 17.54 -17.03
CA ALA A 671 -17.54 16.38 -17.90
C ALA A 671 -17.86 15.12 -17.10
N VAL A 672 -18.64 14.21 -17.69
CA VAL A 672 -18.96 12.88 -17.18
C VAL A 672 -18.67 11.85 -18.26
N VAL A 673 -18.13 10.71 -17.84
CA VAL A 673 -17.90 9.54 -18.69
C VAL A 673 -18.67 8.36 -18.11
N GLU A 674 -19.30 7.59 -18.99
CA GLU A 674 -20.13 6.42 -18.65
C GLU A 674 -19.60 5.17 -19.35
N GLU A 675 -19.62 4.03 -18.66
CA GLU A 675 -19.20 2.74 -19.25
C GLU A 675 -20.10 2.31 -20.40
N SER A 676 -21.39 2.65 -20.33
CA SER A 676 -22.39 2.31 -21.36
C SER A 676 -22.20 3.07 -22.67
N SER A 677 -21.55 4.23 -22.64
CA SER A 677 -21.19 5.03 -23.82
C SER A 677 -19.68 5.28 -23.81
N PRO A 678 -18.87 4.22 -24.01
CA PRO A 678 -17.44 4.20 -23.70
C PRO A 678 -16.62 5.22 -24.51
N ASN A 679 -17.13 5.62 -25.67
CA ASN A 679 -16.50 6.59 -26.56
C ASN A 679 -16.94 8.04 -26.30
N GLU A 680 -17.94 8.30 -25.46
CA GLU A 680 -18.49 9.65 -25.28
C GLU A 680 -17.99 10.33 -24.00
N VAL A 681 -17.63 11.61 -24.14
CA VAL A 681 -17.47 12.52 -23.01
C VAL A 681 -18.65 13.50 -23.03
N LYS A 682 -19.48 13.48 -21.98
CA LYS A 682 -20.70 14.29 -21.87
C LYS A 682 -20.49 15.47 -20.95
N PHE A 683 -20.86 16.66 -21.39
CA PHE A 683 -20.77 17.90 -20.62
C PHE A 683 -22.13 18.30 -20.10
N TYR A 684 -22.13 18.79 -18.87
CA TYR A 684 -23.28 19.35 -18.19
C TYR A 684 -22.93 20.74 -17.67
N LYS A 685 -23.93 21.61 -17.58
CA LYS A 685 -23.82 22.96 -17.06
C LYS A 685 -24.69 23.11 -15.80
N LEU A 686 -24.14 23.78 -14.79
CA LEU A 686 -24.85 24.22 -13.58
C LEU A 686 -25.46 25.60 -13.85
N THR A 687 -26.78 25.70 -13.95
CA THR A 687 -27.48 26.99 -14.12
C THR A 687 -28.09 27.45 -12.81
N MET A 688 -28.00 28.74 -12.48
CA MET A 688 -28.79 29.31 -11.39
C MET A 688 -30.26 29.39 -11.78
N ASP A 689 -31.15 29.20 -10.80
CA ASP A 689 -32.59 29.41 -10.99
C ASP A 689 -32.80 30.82 -11.54
N LYS A 690 -33.56 30.94 -12.63
CA LYS A 690 -34.18 32.22 -12.98
C LYS A 690 -35.18 32.50 -11.86
N VAL A 691 -34.91 33.50 -11.04
CA VAL A 691 -35.95 34.14 -10.23
C VAL A 691 -36.90 34.77 -11.24
N GLU A 692 -38.07 34.17 -11.44
CA GLU A 692 -39.16 34.86 -12.12
C GLU A 692 -39.53 36.08 -11.26
N PRO A 693 -39.59 37.30 -11.83
CA PRO A 693 -40.08 38.44 -11.09
C PRO A 693 -41.57 38.24 -10.78
N GLU A 694 -41.93 38.41 -9.50
CA GLU A 694 -43.30 38.38 -8.99
C GLU A 694 -44.23 39.40 -9.69
#